data_AF-A0A369L8Z0-F1
#
_entry.id   AF-A0A369L8Z0-F1
#
_cell.length_a   1.000
_cell.length_b   1.000
_cell.length_c   1.000
_cell.angle_alpha   90.00
_cell.angle_beta   90.00
_cell.angle_gamma   90.00
#
_symmetry.space_group_name_H-M   'P 1'
#
loop_
_entity.id
_entity.type
_entity.pdbx_description
1 polymer ?
#
loop_
_entity_poly.entity_id
_entity_poly.type
_entity_poly.pdbx_seq_one_letter_code
_entity_poly.pdbx_strand_id
1 'polypeptide(L)'
;MLQLINVCKSYTTADFTQTALDHVSVAFRDNEFVAVLGPSGSGKTTMLNIIGGLDHYDDGNLLIDGVSTSEYKDRDWDAYRNNRIGFVFQAYNLIPHQTILENVELALTLSGVSRAERRQRAVEALGRVGLAEHVSKKPSQLSGGQMQRVAIARALINDPEILLADEPTGALDSKTSVQIMDLLTEIADDRLVIMVTHNPELAQRYATRIVTLADGVIRDDTRPFDPAAENSPRRTAKQARRTSMSFLTALSLSFKNLLTKKGRTLMTAFAGSIGIIGIAAILSLANGVNSYIANVEEETLSEYPLQIQDQGFDMTSMMGLGSGSEGLSAEKAQDDAPDDDSGKPVHESKMIASTFDSIGSNDLASLKGYFDSGESGVEPYVSSIEYGYNVTPQIFSSDTSGTVHQVNPDESFASIGLGSSAASNGIMSSMMSTNIFYKLPDNMGMVEGQYDVMAGHWPESYNEVVLVLTPGGSVSDFMLYSMGLRDHAELESMVRAFANEEAVNAPSDSLSFSYDDLMGVTFKLVNAADFYQRDNEYGVWKDKSGDDAYMRNLVDNGETLKIAGVVKPKEGAKITSLQTGLYYPSSLVNHLIDQAGNTQIVQDQKANPATNVITGKSFADEESNQKNGNGFDMSSLFTIDGQKLQSAFTFDQSVLAAGLQGADLGASMDLSGMNLDLSSLPAFDASSISIDPSAIDVSKLNLDFSGLDISFDGVQPTIKTDALTAGVMGIVQGYPAWLAAHPEYAGNVDAAVAAYLADPATQAAMQQVIAGSIDFSGMSGQIEQQLRDQLSQQIGQQIQQQLLPALTQAISSQLQAQLGAAMQTYMQSAMAQVMTQFAGAMQQQVSAAMDSYMTRLAGNMSSAMGVDQSAFADAFQMNMDENELAELMASLMSTEQSSYDNNMKKLGWADYAKPASIDIYPKDFPSKQNVIDILDNYNDRMESNGEEGKVVSYTDIVGALMSSVTTIVNMISYVLVAFVAISLVVSSIMIGVITYISVLERKKEIGILRSIGASKGDISRVFNAETIIVGFTAGVIGIGLTALACIPANAIVYSLFDVRNVAILPWQAAVVLVGISMLLTFLAGLIPSSAASRKDPVEALRSE
;
A
#
# COMPACT_ATOMS: atom_id res chain seq x y z
N MET A 1 -16.05 -11.94 76.57
CA MET A 1 -15.61 -11.37 75.27
C MET A 1 -15.70 -12.33 74.07
N LEU A 2 -15.19 -13.57 74.17
CA LEU A 2 -15.06 -14.51 73.03
C LEU A 2 -15.69 -15.88 73.39
N GLN A 3 -16.45 -16.48 72.47
CA GLN A 3 -17.10 -17.78 72.70
C GLN A 3 -17.17 -18.63 71.42
N LEU A 4 -16.75 -19.90 71.51
CA LEU A 4 -16.91 -20.93 70.49
C LEU A 4 -18.11 -21.81 70.88
N ILE A 5 -18.99 -22.08 69.93
CA ILE A 5 -20.18 -22.93 70.10
C ILE A 5 -20.14 -24.02 69.03
N ASN A 6 -19.87 -25.26 69.46
CA ASN A 6 -19.85 -26.47 68.62
C ASN A 6 -19.04 -26.30 67.33
N VAL A 7 -17.88 -25.64 67.43
CA VAL A 7 -17.05 -25.32 66.26
C VAL A 7 -16.41 -26.59 65.71
N CYS A 8 -16.66 -26.86 64.44
CA CYS A 8 -16.07 -27.97 63.68
C CYS A 8 -15.15 -27.43 62.58
N LYS A 9 -14.01 -28.08 62.38
CA LYS A 9 -13.12 -27.81 61.24
C LYS A 9 -12.51 -29.09 60.72
N SER A 10 -12.59 -29.26 59.41
CA SER A 10 -11.97 -30.33 58.65
C SER A 10 -11.08 -29.74 57.56
N TYR A 11 -10.02 -30.48 57.20
CA TYR A 11 -9.17 -30.16 56.06
C TYR A 11 -9.20 -31.32 55.08
N THR A 12 -9.49 -31.02 53.81
CA THR A 12 -9.51 -32.00 52.73
C THR A 12 -8.25 -31.82 51.87
N THR A 13 -7.45 -32.88 51.75
CA THR A 13 -6.28 -32.93 50.86
C THR A 13 -6.48 -34.09 49.87
N ALA A 14 -6.67 -33.76 48.59
CA ALA A 14 -7.09 -34.71 47.57
C ALA A 14 -8.35 -35.49 48.03
N ASP A 15 -8.23 -36.80 48.25
CA ASP A 15 -9.35 -37.67 48.67
C ASP A 15 -9.44 -37.87 50.19
N PHE A 16 -8.50 -37.32 50.97
CA PHE A 16 -8.43 -37.51 52.41
C PHE A 16 -8.98 -36.30 53.16
N THR A 17 -10.03 -36.50 53.98
CA THR A 17 -10.58 -35.47 54.88
C THR A 17 -10.21 -35.78 56.32
N GLN A 18 -9.53 -34.85 56.99
CA GLN A 18 -9.16 -34.95 58.40
C GLN A 18 -9.88 -33.89 59.22
N THR A 19 -10.67 -34.32 60.21
CA THR A 19 -11.28 -33.43 61.20
C THR A 19 -10.23 -32.95 62.19
N ALA A 20 -9.97 -31.65 62.20
CA ALA A 20 -9.03 -31.00 63.10
C ALA A 20 -9.70 -30.46 64.38
N LEU A 21 -10.96 -30.04 64.31
CA LEU A 21 -11.81 -29.69 65.47
C LEU A 21 -13.15 -30.39 65.33
N ASP A 22 -13.60 -31.01 66.40
CA ASP A 22 -14.84 -31.78 66.47
C ASP A 22 -15.73 -31.23 67.58
N HIS A 23 -16.73 -30.42 67.19
CA HIS A 23 -17.75 -29.81 68.06
C HIS A 23 -17.20 -29.10 69.30
N VAL A 24 -16.16 -28.28 69.12
CA VAL A 24 -15.48 -27.60 70.23
C VAL A 24 -16.31 -26.42 70.75
N SER A 25 -16.60 -26.44 72.06
CA SER A 25 -17.31 -25.36 72.77
C SER A 25 -16.48 -24.84 73.94
N VAL A 26 -16.11 -23.55 73.93
CA VAL A 26 -15.35 -22.90 75.01
C VAL A 26 -15.58 -21.40 75.01
N ALA A 27 -15.67 -20.79 76.20
CA ALA A 27 -15.80 -19.34 76.37
C ALA A 27 -14.64 -18.76 77.19
N PHE A 28 -14.24 -17.52 76.87
CA PHE A 28 -13.11 -16.81 77.45
C PHE A 28 -13.52 -15.51 78.14
N ARG A 29 -12.88 -15.21 79.27
CA ARG A 29 -13.03 -13.96 80.01
C ARG A 29 -12.31 -12.81 79.33
N ASP A 30 -12.58 -11.59 79.79
CA ASP A 30 -12.04 -10.37 79.18
C ASP A 30 -10.53 -10.22 79.45
N ASN A 31 -10.08 -10.51 80.68
CA ASN A 31 -8.67 -10.51 81.08
C ASN A 31 -8.36 -11.85 81.76
N GLU A 32 -7.67 -12.74 81.07
CA GLU A 32 -7.15 -13.99 81.62
C GLU A 32 -5.98 -14.50 80.79
N PHE A 33 -5.07 -15.24 81.42
CA PHE A 33 -4.02 -15.98 80.72
C PHE A 33 -4.45 -17.44 80.58
N VAL A 34 -4.86 -17.85 79.38
CA VAL A 34 -5.27 -19.23 79.08
C VAL A 34 -4.18 -19.96 78.31
N ALA A 35 -3.80 -21.15 78.80
CA ALA A 35 -2.94 -22.08 78.08
C ALA A 35 -3.76 -23.24 77.51
N VAL A 36 -3.72 -23.41 76.18
CA VAL A 36 -4.30 -24.56 75.48
C VAL A 36 -3.22 -25.63 75.35
N LEU A 37 -3.36 -26.72 76.09
CA LEU A 37 -2.39 -27.81 76.20
C LEU A 37 -2.86 -29.03 75.40
N GLY A 38 -1.94 -29.74 74.75
CA GLY A 38 -2.26 -30.99 74.07
C GLY A 38 -1.14 -31.50 73.15
N PRO A 39 -1.18 -32.78 72.74
CA PRO A 39 -0.17 -33.38 71.87
C PRO A 39 -0.15 -32.73 70.47
N SER A 40 0.95 -32.87 69.72
CA SER A 40 1.03 -32.36 68.34
C SER A 40 -0.09 -32.96 67.48
N GLY A 41 -0.68 -32.15 66.59
CA GLY A 41 -1.81 -32.57 65.75
C GLY A 41 -3.19 -32.59 66.43
N SER A 42 -3.31 -32.23 67.71
CA SER A 42 -4.61 -32.26 68.42
C SER A 42 -5.62 -31.17 68.04
N GLY A 43 -5.29 -30.29 67.08
CA GLY A 43 -6.17 -29.20 66.64
C GLY A 43 -5.90 -27.83 67.28
N LYS A 44 -4.90 -27.68 68.16
CA LYS A 44 -4.67 -26.44 68.93
C LYS A 44 -4.42 -25.20 68.05
N THR A 45 -3.50 -25.31 67.11
CA THR A 45 -3.19 -24.22 66.16
C THR A 45 -4.39 -23.93 65.27
N THR A 46 -5.17 -24.94 64.89
CA THR A 46 -6.43 -24.76 64.13
C THR A 46 -7.43 -23.95 64.94
N MET A 47 -7.63 -24.27 66.22
CA MET A 47 -8.48 -23.51 67.13
C MET A 47 -8.00 -22.06 67.27
N LEU A 48 -6.69 -21.87 67.44
CA LEU A 48 -6.08 -20.53 67.54
C LEU A 48 -6.26 -19.70 66.26
N ASN A 49 -6.10 -20.34 65.09
CA ASN A 49 -6.30 -19.69 63.79
C ASN A 49 -7.76 -19.28 63.56
N ILE A 50 -8.73 -20.10 63.97
CA ILE A 50 -10.16 -19.76 63.89
C ILE A 50 -10.49 -18.60 64.83
N ILE A 51 -10.00 -18.63 66.08
CA ILE A 51 -10.17 -17.54 67.04
C ILE A 51 -9.57 -16.23 66.51
N GLY A 52 -8.41 -16.31 65.87
CA GLY A 52 -7.71 -15.18 65.26
C GLY A 52 -8.32 -14.70 63.94
N GLY A 53 -9.35 -15.38 63.42
CA GLY A 53 -9.92 -15.06 62.11
C GLY A 53 -8.94 -15.24 60.95
N LEU A 54 -7.95 -16.13 61.11
CA LEU A 54 -7.02 -16.54 60.05
C LEU A 54 -7.58 -17.70 59.22
N ASP A 55 -8.43 -18.54 59.82
CA ASP A 55 -9.14 -19.64 59.17
C ASP A 55 -10.64 -19.57 59.50
N HIS A 56 -11.47 -20.22 58.70
CA HIS A 56 -12.92 -20.31 58.90
C HIS A 56 -13.29 -21.70 59.42
N TYR A 57 -14.26 -21.77 60.32
CA TYR A 57 -14.88 -23.03 60.72
C TYR A 57 -15.86 -23.53 59.64
N ASP A 58 -16.10 -24.84 59.60
CA ASP A 58 -17.01 -25.46 58.63
C ASP A 58 -18.45 -25.54 59.18
N ASP A 59 -18.60 -25.76 60.49
CA ASP A 59 -19.87 -25.82 61.21
C ASP A 59 -19.73 -25.27 62.64
N GLY A 60 -20.86 -24.90 63.27
CA GLY A 60 -20.92 -24.25 64.57
C GLY A 60 -20.96 -22.71 64.49
N ASN A 61 -20.54 -22.04 65.57
CA ASN A 61 -20.52 -20.58 65.61
C ASN A 61 -19.40 -20.02 66.50
N LEU A 62 -18.82 -18.89 66.08
CA LEU A 62 -17.92 -18.08 66.89
C LEU A 62 -18.60 -16.74 67.20
N LEU A 63 -18.66 -16.39 68.49
CA LEU A 63 -19.26 -15.16 68.99
C LEU A 63 -18.17 -14.22 69.51
N ILE A 64 -18.15 -12.98 69.03
CA ILE A 64 -17.26 -11.90 69.48
C ILE A 64 -18.14 -10.76 70.02
N ASP A 65 -17.98 -10.40 71.30
CA ASP A 65 -18.88 -9.48 72.02
C ASP A 65 -20.37 -9.86 71.88
N GLY A 66 -20.67 -11.15 71.78
CA GLY A 66 -22.03 -11.67 71.57
C GLY A 66 -22.58 -11.52 70.15
N VAL A 67 -21.78 -11.03 69.19
CA VAL A 67 -22.12 -10.96 67.77
C VAL A 67 -21.61 -12.20 67.05
N SER A 68 -22.47 -12.82 66.25
CA SER A 68 -22.16 -13.99 65.42
C SER A 68 -21.19 -13.63 64.28
N THR A 69 -20.10 -14.38 64.14
CA THR A 69 -19.16 -14.19 63.03
C THR A 69 -19.64 -14.80 61.71
N SER A 70 -20.71 -15.60 61.72
CA SER A 70 -21.33 -16.09 60.48
C SER A 70 -21.81 -14.97 59.56
N GLU A 71 -22.07 -13.78 60.11
CA GLU A 71 -22.49 -12.58 59.37
C GLU A 71 -21.31 -11.68 58.96
N TYR A 72 -20.08 -12.00 59.38
CA TYR A 72 -18.90 -11.18 59.08
C TYR A 72 -18.53 -11.30 57.60
N LYS A 73 -18.29 -10.16 56.96
CA LYS A 73 -17.69 -10.10 55.63
C LYS A 73 -16.16 -10.08 55.75
N ASP A 74 -15.45 -10.30 54.64
CA ASP A 74 -13.99 -10.20 54.57
C ASP A 74 -13.43 -8.94 55.28
N ARG A 75 -14.09 -7.79 55.07
CA ARG A 75 -13.70 -6.51 55.67
C ARG A 75 -13.86 -6.47 57.19
N ASP A 76 -14.87 -7.16 57.72
CA ASP A 76 -15.13 -7.23 59.16
C ASP A 76 -14.06 -8.11 59.82
N TRP A 77 -13.66 -9.20 59.17
CA TRP A 77 -12.52 -10.02 59.57
C TRP A 77 -11.18 -9.28 59.48
N ASP A 78 -10.96 -8.49 58.43
CA ASP A 78 -9.76 -7.65 58.30
C ASP A 78 -9.68 -6.63 59.45
N ALA A 79 -10.80 -5.99 59.79
CA ALA A 79 -10.89 -5.05 60.91
C ALA A 79 -10.76 -5.74 62.28
N TYR A 80 -11.28 -6.96 62.43
CA TYR A 80 -11.11 -7.77 63.63
C TYR A 80 -9.62 -8.09 63.87
N ARG A 81 -8.93 -8.57 62.83
CA ARG A 81 -7.49 -8.87 62.90
C ARG A 81 -6.63 -7.65 63.18
N ASN A 82 -6.94 -6.50 62.58
CA ASN A 82 -6.13 -5.30 62.77
C ASN A 82 -6.31 -4.67 64.16
N ASN A 83 -7.55 -4.57 64.65
CA ASN A 83 -7.85 -3.78 65.86
C ASN A 83 -7.94 -4.60 67.14
N ARG A 84 -8.30 -5.88 67.06
CA ARG A 84 -8.66 -6.68 68.25
C ARG A 84 -7.71 -7.84 68.51
N ILE A 85 -7.09 -8.39 67.47
CA ILE A 85 -6.15 -9.51 67.58
C ILE A 85 -4.71 -9.01 67.48
N GLY A 86 -3.88 -9.40 68.43
CA GLY A 86 -2.43 -9.45 68.28
C GLY A 86 -2.03 -10.91 68.08
N PHE A 87 -1.29 -11.22 67.01
CA PHE A 87 -0.86 -12.59 66.75
C PHE A 87 0.66 -12.74 66.86
N VAL A 88 1.10 -13.69 67.71
CA VAL A 88 2.49 -14.08 67.90
C VAL A 88 2.67 -15.50 67.36
N PHE A 89 3.39 -15.61 66.24
CA PHE A 89 3.62 -16.88 65.55
C PHE A 89 4.84 -17.62 66.10
N GLN A 90 4.82 -18.95 66.05
CA GLN A 90 5.94 -19.82 66.41
C GLN A 90 7.23 -19.49 65.64
N ALA A 91 7.13 -19.23 64.33
CA ALA A 91 8.26 -18.94 63.46
C ALA A 91 8.60 -17.43 63.33
N TYR A 92 8.12 -16.58 64.25
CA TYR A 92 8.23 -15.11 64.26
C TYR A 92 7.52 -14.38 63.09
N ASN A 93 7.65 -14.90 61.87
CA ASN A 93 7.09 -14.39 60.61
C ASN A 93 7.40 -12.90 60.38
N LEU A 94 8.67 -12.50 60.55
CA LEU A 94 9.17 -11.15 60.25
C LEU A 94 9.60 -11.05 58.79
N ILE A 95 9.40 -9.88 58.17
CA ILE A 95 9.84 -9.59 56.79
C ILE A 95 11.36 -9.37 56.78
N PRO A 96 12.17 -10.25 56.16
CA PRO A 96 13.62 -10.27 56.34
C PRO A 96 14.35 -9.03 55.80
N HIS A 97 13.84 -8.43 54.73
CA HIS A 97 14.49 -7.32 54.04
C HIS A 97 14.18 -5.95 54.70
N GLN A 98 13.24 -5.90 55.64
CA GLN A 98 12.85 -4.70 56.39
C GLN A 98 13.60 -4.62 57.72
N THR A 99 13.73 -3.40 58.25
CA THR A 99 14.21 -3.19 59.63
C THR A 99 13.18 -3.67 60.66
N ILE A 100 13.59 -3.86 61.91
CA ILE A 100 12.66 -4.27 62.97
C ILE A 100 11.64 -3.17 63.28
N LEU A 101 12.05 -1.90 63.14
CA LEU A 101 11.15 -0.76 63.21
C LEU A 101 10.08 -0.83 62.11
N GLU A 102 10.48 -1.06 60.86
CA GLU A 102 9.54 -1.17 59.75
C GLU A 102 8.58 -2.35 59.95
N ASN A 103 9.06 -3.51 60.41
CA ASN A 103 8.22 -4.68 60.71
C ASN A 103 7.13 -4.39 61.74
N VAL A 104 7.42 -3.56 62.76
CA VAL A 104 6.45 -3.17 63.79
C VAL A 104 5.53 -2.05 63.28
N GLU A 105 6.03 -1.12 62.46
CA GLU A 105 5.23 -0.07 61.80
C GLU A 105 4.17 -0.62 60.81
N LEU A 106 4.37 -1.82 60.25
CA LEU A 106 3.47 -2.41 59.24
C LEU A 106 2.01 -2.44 59.70
N ALA A 107 1.75 -2.83 60.95
CA ALA A 107 0.41 -2.94 61.49
C ALA A 107 -0.33 -1.58 61.48
N LEU A 108 0.36 -0.52 61.90
CA LEU A 108 -0.21 0.83 61.88
C LEU A 108 -0.37 1.41 60.47
N THR A 109 0.44 0.92 59.51
CA THR A 109 0.35 1.34 58.10
C THR A 109 -1.02 0.98 57.52
N LEU A 110 -1.55 -0.18 57.93
CA LEU A 110 -2.86 -0.68 57.53
C LEU A 110 -4.01 0.07 58.21
N SER A 111 -3.74 0.64 59.38
CA SER A 111 -4.69 1.46 60.17
C SER A 111 -4.74 2.93 59.75
N GLY A 112 -4.02 3.32 58.68
CA GLY A 112 -4.02 4.68 58.12
C GLY A 112 -3.29 5.72 58.96
N VAL A 113 -2.46 5.31 59.92
CA VAL A 113 -1.76 6.22 60.84
C VAL A 113 -0.64 6.98 60.09
N SER A 114 -0.45 8.26 60.41
CA SER A 114 0.56 9.11 59.76
C SER A 114 1.97 8.55 59.96
N ARG A 115 2.88 8.75 58.99
CA ARG A 115 4.25 8.20 59.06
C ARG A 115 5.01 8.63 60.33
N ALA A 116 4.84 9.87 60.76
CA ALA A 116 5.50 10.40 61.96
C ALA A 116 5.01 9.69 63.23
N GLU A 117 3.69 9.58 63.38
CA GLU A 117 3.05 8.92 64.53
C GLU A 117 3.34 7.41 64.55
N ARG A 118 3.33 6.75 63.38
CA ARG A 118 3.68 5.31 63.26
C ARG A 118 5.07 5.03 63.80
N ARG A 119 6.04 5.84 63.38
CA ARG A 119 7.43 5.70 63.80
C ARG A 119 7.56 5.89 65.31
N GLN A 120 6.92 6.91 65.86
CA GLN A 120 6.94 7.17 67.29
C GLN A 120 6.40 5.99 68.10
N ARG A 121 5.19 5.51 67.75
CA ARG A 121 4.54 4.37 68.42
C ARG A 121 5.32 3.07 68.27
N ALA A 122 5.92 2.83 67.11
CA ALA A 122 6.72 1.62 66.88
C ALA A 122 8.02 1.62 67.70
N VAL A 123 8.68 2.77 67.84
CA VAL A 123 9.85 2.92 68.73
C VAL A 123 9.45 2.69 70.19
N GLU A 124 8.31 3.23 70.63
CA GLU A 124 7.79 3.03 71.98
C GLU A 124 7.45 1.55 72.25
N ALA A 125 6.77 0.87 71.32
CA ALA A 125 6.45 -0.55 71.41
C ALA A 125 7.72 -1.42 71.46
N LEU A 126 8.74 -1.11 70.64
CA LEU A 126 10.05 -1.75 70.70
C LEU A 126 10.78 -1.45 72.02
N GLY A 127 10.59 -0.27 72.59
CA GLY A 127 11.08 0.09 73.92
C GLY A 127 10.49 -0.78 75.03
N ARG A 128 9.16 -1.01 75.02
CA ARG A 128 8.45 -1.85 76.01
C ARG A 128 8.96 -3.29 76.04
N VAL A 129 9.43 -3.82 74.91
CA VAL A 129 9.99 -5.18 74.84
C VAL A 129 11.52 -5.23 75.01
N GLY A 130 12.18 -4.10 75.29
CA GLY A 130 13.62 -4.01 75.56
C GLY A 130 14.51 -3.91 74.31
N LEU A 131 14.00 -3.39 73.18
CA LEU A 131 14.69 -3.31 71.89
C LEU A 131 14.89 -1.87 71.37
N ALA A 132 14.81 -0.86 72.23
CA ALA A 132 14.92 0.56 71.85
C ALA A 132 16.21 0.89 71.06
N GLU A 133 17.35 0.30 71.42
CA GLU A 133 18.64 0.54 70.77
C GLU A 133 18.86 -0.28 69.48
N HIS A 134 17.90 -1.13 69.10
CA HIS A 134 18.05 -2.06 67.98
C HIS A 134 17.13 -1.74 66.81
N VAL A 135 16.41 -0.62 66.84
CA VAL A 135 15.35 -0.21 65.89
C VAL A 135 15.76 -0.30 64.41
N SER A 136 17.02 -0.05 64.07
CA SER A 136 17.54 -0.06 62.70
C SER A 136 18.09 -1.41 62.24
N LYS A 137 18.18 -2.40 63.13
CA LYS A 137 18.64 -3.76 62.79
C LYS A 137 17.60 -4.48 61.92
N LYS A 138 18.07 -5.42 61.11
CA LYS A 138 17.23 -6.36 60.35
C LYS A 138 17.05 -7.67 61.14
N PRO A 139 16.00 -8.46 60.86
CA PRO A 139 15.75 -9.74 61.55
C PRO A 139 16.97 -10.69 61.55
N SER A 140 17.72 -10.75 60.45
CA SER A 140 18.94 -11.58 60.33
C SER A 140 20.07 -11.17 61.28
N GLN A 141 19.97 -10.03 61.96
CA GLN A 141 20.96 -9.50 62.89
C GLN A 141 20.54 -9.66 64.36
N LEU A 142 19.44 -10.38 64.64
CA LEU A 142 18.86 -10.58 65.96
C LEU A 142 18.93 -12.04 66.40
N SER A 143 18.98 -12.29 67.72
CA SER A 143 18.80 -13.63 68.28
C SER A 143 17.33 -14.09 68.18
N GLY A 144 17.06 -15.40 68.29
CA GLY A 144 15.70 -15.94 68.30
C GLY A 144 14.78 -15.26 69.32
N GLY A 145 15.29 -15.05 70.55
CA GLY A 145 14.57 -14.33 71.59
C GLY A 145 14.26 -12.88 71.26
N GLN A 146 15.19 -12.19 70.60
CA GLN A 146 14.99 -10.81 70.15
C GLN A 146 13.97 -10.77 69.00
N MET A 147 13.99 -11.72 68.07
CA MET A 147 12.97 -11.83 67.01
C MET A 147 11.57 -12.08 67.59
N GLN A 148 11.46 -12.91 68.63
CA GLN A 148 10.19 -13.11 69.35
C GLN A 148 9.69 -11.82 70.00
N ARG A 149 10.57 -11.05 70.65
CA ARG A 149 10.22 -9.73 71.22
C ARG A 149 9.75 -8.74 70.14
N VAL A 150 10.36 -8.74 68.95
CA VAL A 150 9.87 -7.94 67.82
C VAL A 150 8.49 -8.40 67.37
N ALA A 151 8.23 -9.71 67.28
CA ALA A 151 6.92 -10.24 66.94
C ALA A 151 5.85 -9.85 67.97
N ILE A 152 6.20 -9.87 69.26
CA ILE A 152 5.32 -9.40 70.35
C ILE A 152 5.08 -7.89 70.23
N ALA A 153 6.11 -7.06 70.02
CA ALA A 153 5.94 -5.62 69.80
C ALA A 153 5.04 -5.31 68.61
N ARG A 154 5.17 -6.06 67.51
CA ARG A 154 4.28 -5.97 66.34
C ARG A 154 2.84 -6.36 66.69
N ALA A 155 2.65 -7.40 67.48
CA ALA A 155 1.33 -7.84 67.91
C ALA A 155 0.64 -6.79 68.81
N LEU A 156 1.40 -6.07 69.63
CA LEU A 156 0.88 -5.11 70.60
C LEU A 156 0.69 -3.69 70.08
N ILE A 157 1.28 -3.32 68.95
CA ILE A 157 1.34 -1.91 68.51
C ILE A 157 -0.05 -1.28 68.25
N ASN A 158 -1.02 -2.09 67.83
CA ASN A 158 -2.42 -1.65 67.63
C ASN A 158 -3.25 -1.65 68.91
N ASP A 159 -2.65 -1.98 70.06
CA ASP A 159 -3.33 -2.17 71.35
C ASP A 159 -4.51 -3.17 71.27
N PRO A 160 -4.23 -4.44 70.93
CA PRO A 160 -5.27 -5.45 70.75
C PRO A 160 -5.91 -5.86 72.08
N GLU A 161 -7.17 -6.31 72.03
CA GLU A 161 -7.90 -6.83 73.18
C GLU A 161 -7.60 -8.31 73.45
N ILE A 162 -7.12 -9.02 72.43
CA ILE A 162 -6.81 -10.45 72.47
C ILE A 162 -5.41 -10.65 71.90
N LEU A 163 -4.52 -11.25 72.68
CA LEU A 163 -3.21 -11.70 72.23
C LEU A 163 -3.22 -13.22 72.06
N LEU A 164 -2.99 -13.67 70.83
CA LEU A 164 -2.89 -15.08 70.47
C LEU A 164 -1.41 -15.44 70.30
N ALA A 165 -0.95 -16.46 71.00
CA ALA A 165 0.43 -16.90 70.98
C ALA A 165 0.52 -18.39 70.63
N ASP A 166 1.04 -18.70 69.44
CA ASP A 166 1.26 -20.07 68.99
C ASP A 166 2.69 -20.50 69.34
N GLU A 167 2.83 -21.37 70.33
CA GLU A 167 4.11 -21.88 70.85
C GLU A 167 5.21 -20.82 71.02
N PRO A 168 4.97 -19.74 71.80
CA PRO A 168 5.85 -18.57 71.85
C PRO A 168 7.26 -18.84 72.40
N THR A 169 7.50 -20.01 73.00
CA THR A 169 8.78 -20.44 73.57
C THR A 169 9.41 -21.62 72.84
N GLY A 170 8.75 -22.19 71.82
CA GLY A 170 9.17 -23.46 71.20
C GLY A 170 10.54 -23.42 70.51
N ALA A 171 10.99 -22.24 70.09
CA ALA A 171 12.26 -22.03 69.39
C ALA A 171 13.33 -21.30 70.23
N LEU A 172 13.15 -21.25 71.56
CA LEU A 172 13.97 -20.43 72.47
C LEU A 172 14.70 -21.28 73.51
N ASP A 173 15.84 -20.79 74.01
CA ASP A 173 16.50 -21.38 75.18
C ASP A 173 15.69 -21.14 76.47
N SER A 174 16.01 -21.88 77.53
CA SER A 174 15.25 -21.85 78.79
C SER A 174 15.26 -20.49 79.49
N LYS A 175 16.36 -19.73 79.43
CA LYS A 175 16.43 -18.41 80.07
C LYS A 175 15.59 -17.39 79.30
N THR A 176 15.69 -17.41 77.97
CA THR A 176 14.90 -16.54 77.12
C THR A 176 13.41 -16.88 77.19
N SER A 177 13.06 -18.18 77.27
CA SER A 177 11.67 -18.64 77.43
C SER A 177 11.00 -18.04 78.67
N VAL A 178 11.70 -18.01 79.80
CA VAL A 178 11.20 -17.38 81.04
C VAL A 178 10.89 -15.90 80.82
N GLN A 179 11.79 -15.15 80.19
CA GLN A 179 11.59 -13.72 79.94
C GLN A 179 10.38 -13.44 79.03
N ILE A 180 10.11 -14.31 78.06
CA ILE A 180 8.92 -14.19 77.19
C ILE A 180 7.65 -14.52 77.98
N MET A 181 7.68 -15.53 78.84
CA MET A 181 6.53 -15.88 79.68
C MET A 181 6.21 -14.79 80.71
N ASP A 182 7.22 -14.18 81.32
CA ASP A 182 7.05 -13.03 82.22
C ASP A 182 6.36 -11.87 81.49
N LEU A 183 6.81 -11.55 80.27
CA LEU A 183 6.22 -10.51 79.43
C LEU A 183 4.76 -10.83 79.04
N LEU A 184 4.45 -12.07 78.65
CA LEU A 184 3.08 -12.48 78.33
C LEU A 184 2.16 -12.44 79.56
N THR A 185 2.69 -12.74 80.74
CA THR A 185 1.96 -12.66 82.01
C THR A 185 1.62 -11.21 82.35
N GLU A 186 2.60 -10.30 82.23
CA GLU A 186 2.37 -8.86 82.40
C GLU A 186 1.33 -8.32 81.43
N ILE A 187 1.34 -8.79 80.18
CA ILE A 187 0.32 -8.41 79.18
C ILE A 187 -1.07 -8.97 79.57
N ALA A 188 -1.15 -10.16 80.18
CA ALA A 188 -2.43 -10.76 80.54
C ALA A 188 -3.18 -10.05 81.68
N ASP A 189 -2.53 -9.13 82.40
CA ASP A 189 -3.16 -8.34 83.46
C ASP A 189 -4.24 -7.41 82.92
N ASP A 190 -4.08 -6.88 81.69
CA ASP A 190 -4.98 -5.89 81.10
C ASP A 190 -5.80 -6.39 79.89
N ARG A 191 -5.53 -7.60 79.37
CA ARG A 191 -6.20 -8.18 78.20
C ARG A 191 -6.20 -9.71 78.19
N LEU A 192 -6.93 -10.33 77.25
CA LEU A 192 -6.96 -11.79 77.10
C LEU A 192 -5.71 -12.28 76.38
N VAL A 193 -4.99 -13.24 76.98
CA VAL A 193 -3.87 -13.94 76.35
C VAL A 193 -4.23 -15.42 76.19
N ILE A 194 -4.29 -15.90 74.95
CA ILE A 194 -4.47 -17.33 74.64
C ILE A 194 -3.17 -17.87 74.06
N MET A 195 -2.50 -18.72 74.82
CA MET A 195 -1.27 -19.38 74.39
C MET A 195 -1.54 -20.85 74.09
N VAL A 196 -1.12 -21.31 72.92
CA VAL A 196 -1.02 -22.73 72.62
C VAL A 196 0.37 -23.23 72.96
N THR A 197 0.47 -24.35 73.69
CA THR A 197 1.76 -24.96 74.02
C THR A 197 1.63 -26.48 74.16
N HIS A 198 2.73 -27.19 73.92
CA HIS A 198 2.87 -28.60 74.28
C HIS A 198 3.69 -28.79 75.58
N ASN A 199 4.17 -27.70 76.21
CA ASN A 199 4.94 -27.76 77.44
C ASN A 199 4.02 -27.58 78.68
N PRO A 200 3.76 -28.66 79.46
CA PRO A 200 2.88 -28.59 80.62
C PRO A 200 3.47 -27.79 81.77
N GLU A 201 4.80 -27.77 81.95
CA GLU A 201 5.45 -27.05 83.05
C GLU A 201 5.26 -25.53 82.91
N LEU A 202 5.42 -25.01 81.69
CA LEU A 202 5.20 -23.60 81.40
C LEU A 202 3.72 -23.21 81.54
N ALA A 203 2.81 -24.08 81.08
CA ALA A 203 1.37 -23.86 81.24
C ALA A 203 0.97 -23.78 82.72
N GLN A 204 1.42 -24.72 83.55
CA GLN A 204 1.08 -24.77 84.99
C GLN A 204 1.68 -23.62 85.78
N ARG A 205 2.87 -23.14 85.40
CA ARG A 205 3.56 -22.08 86.14
C ARG A 205 3.00 -20.68 85.88
N TYR A 206 2.55 -20.39 84.66
CA TYR A 206 2.19 -19.03 84.25
C TYR A 206 0.71 -18.84 83.91
N ALA A 207 0.02 -19.87 83.43
CA ALA A 207 -1.36 -19.72 82.99
C ALA A 207 -2.34 -19.69 84.17
N THR A 208 -3.31 -18.80 84.10
CA THR A 208 -4.40 -18.70 85.08
C THR A 208 -5.49 -19.75 84.87
N ARG A 209 -5.58 -20.33 83.66
CA ARG A 209 -6.51 -21.38 83.24
C ARG A 209 -5.83 -22.24 82.17
N ILE A 210 -5.98 -23.56 82.29
CA ILE A 210 -5.50 -24.55 81.32
C ILE A 210 -6.70 -25.26 80.70
N VAL A 211 -6.72 -25.32 79.37
CA VAL A 211 -7.70 -26.06 78.55
C VAL A 211 -6.95 -27.16 77.80
N THR A 212 -7.32 -28.41 78.02
CA THR A 212 -6.65 -29.57 77.41
C THR A 212 -7.41 -30.03 76.17
N LEU A 213 -6.75 -30.02 75.00
CA LEU A 213 -7.32 -30.40 73.70
C LEU A 213 -6.62 -31.66 73.16
N ALA A 214 -7.40 -32.72 72.90
CA ALA A 214 -6.91 -33.98 72.31
C ALA A 214 -7.88 -34.49 71.24
N ASP A 215 -7.35 -34.89 70.09
CA ASP A 215 -8.10 -35.40 68.94
C ASP A 215 -9.24 -34.47 68.48
N GLY A 216 -9.01 -33.16 68.49
CA GLY A 216 -10.00 -32.16 68.08
C GLY A 216 -11.10 -31.89 69.10
N VAL A 217 -11.06 -32.47 70.31
CA VAL A 217 -12.07 -32.29 71.37
C VAL A 217 -11.44 -31.78 72.66
N ILE A 218 -12.16 -30.92 73.40
CA ILE A 218 -11.73 -30.46 74.73
C ILE A 218 -11.95 -31.59 75.73
N ARG A 219 -10.87 -32.02 76.40
CA ARG A 219 -10.89 -33.11 77.38
C ARG A 219 -11.00 -32.62 78.82
N ASP A 220 -10.41 -31.46 79.11
CA ASP A 220 -10.36 -30.91 80.47
C ASP A 220 -10.26 -29.37 80.43
N ASP A 221 -10.83 -28.71 81.43
CA ASP A 221 -10.77 -27.27 81.62
C ASP A 221 -10.74 -26.95 83.12
N THR A 222 -9.58 -26.46 83.57
CA THR A 222 -9.30 -26.22 85.00
C THR A 222 -10.17 -25.13 85.63
N ARG A 223 -10.67 -24.15 84.85
CA ARG A 223 -11.50 -23.04 85.34
C ARG A 223 -12.56 -22.62 84.31
N PRO A 224 -13.57 -23.47 84.08
CA PRO A 224 -14.59 -23.24 83.06
C PRO A 224 -15.27 -21.88 83.25
N PHE A 225 -15.69 -21.28 82.14
CA PHE A 225 -16.44 -20.04 82.14
C PHE A 225 -17.75 -20.27 81.38
N ASP A 226 -18.87 -20.08 82.06
CA ASP A 226 -20.19 -20.13 81.45
C ASP A 226 -20.77 -18.70 81.36
N PRO A 227 -20.86 -18.13 80.15
CA PRO A 227 -21.42 -16.79 79.93
C PRO A 227 -22.91 -16.66 80.32
N ALA A 228 -23.65 -17.78 80.44
CA ALA A 228 -25.07 -17.77 80.77
C ALA A 228 -25.34 -17.83 82.29
N ALA A 229 -24.38 -18.31 83.09
CA ALA A 229 -24.54 -18.49 84.53
C ALA A 229 -24.28 -17.20 85.34
N GLU A 230 -23.45 -16.28 84.82
CA GLU A 230 -23.25 -14.96 85.41
C GLU A 230 -24.22 -13.94 84.79
N ASN A 231 -25.10 -13.33 85.60
CA ASN A 231 -25.92 -12.16 85.23
C ASN A 231 -25.06 -10.88 85.03
N SER A 232 -23.88 -11.02 84.42
CA SER A 232 -22.97 -9.93 84.11
C SER A 232 -23.47 -9.18 82.87
N PRO A 233 -23.50 -7.84 82.86
CA PRO A 233 -23.93 -7.07 81.70
C PRO A 233 -23.03 -7.42 80.50
N ARG A 234 -23.64 -7.84 79.38
CA ARG A 234 -22.91 -8.11 78.13
C ARG A 234 -22.14 -6.87 77.72
N ARG A 235 -20.82 -7.01 77.53
CA ARG A 235 -19.95 -5.93 77.03
C ARG A 235 -20.52 -5.36 75.74
N THR A 236 -20.65 -4.04 75.67
CA THR A 236 -21.12 -3.35 74.46
C THR A 236 -20.07 -3.48 73.37
N ALA A 237 -20.45 -3.97 72.19
CA ALA A 237 -19.52 -4.16 71.08
C ALA A 237 -18.86 -2.82 70.69
N LYS A 238 -17.53 -2.72 70.80
CA LYS A 238 -16.79 -1.54 70.33
C LYS A 238 -16.85 -1.46 68.80
N GLN A 239 -17.12 -0.27 68.26
CA GLN A 239 -17.09 -0.04 66.81
C GLN A 239 -15.69 -0.32 66.25
N ALA A 240 -15.60 -1.21 65.27
CA ALA A 240 -14.34 -1.55 64.62
C ALA A 240 -13.87 -0.40 63.72
N ARG A 241 -12.60 0.02 63.87
CA ARG A 241 -11.99 1.00 62.96
C ARG A 241 -11.63 0.30 61.65
N ARG A 242 -12.16 0.79 60.53
CA ARG A 242 -11.90 0.14 59.23
C ARG A 242 -10.45 0.34 58.82
N THR A 243 -9.87 -0.71 58.27
CA THR A 243 -8.55 -0.64 57.63
C THR A 243 -8.67 0.18 56.35
N SER A 244 -7.75 1.12 56.14
CA SER A 244 -7.72 1.89 54.91
C SER A 244 -6.28 2.31 54.60
N MET A 245 -5.62 1.55 53.73
CA MET A 245 -4.35 2.01 53.18
C MET A 245 -4.62 3.00 52.05
N SER A 246 -4.03 4.20 52.13
CA SER A 246 -4.04 5.17 51.04
C SER A 246 -3.20 4.66 49.85
N PHE A 247 -3.65 4.95 48.63
CA PHE A 247 -2.91 4.60 47.40
C PHE A 247 -1.50 5.18 47.36
N LEU A 248 -1.29 6.41 47.85
CA LEU A 248 0.04 7.02 47.94
C LEU A 248 0.96 6.28 48.92
N THR A 249 0.39 5.72 49.99
CA THR A 249 1.15 4.88 50.94
C THR A 249 1.52 3.56 50.28
N ALA A 250 0.60 2.94 49.53
CA ALA A 250 0.88 1.76 48.73
C ALA A 250 1.99 2.03 47.70
N LEU A 251 1.95 3.16 46.99
CA LEU A 251 2.97 3.59 46.03
C LEU A 251 4.34 3.74 46.68
N SER A 252 4.44 4.41 47.83
CA SER A 252 5.70 4.56 48.56
C SER A 252 6.26 3.21 49.03
N LEU A 253 5.39 2.29 49.47
CA LEU A 253 5.78 0.95 49.90
C LEU A 253 6.30 0.15 48.70
N SER A 254 5.60 0.20 47.57
CA SER A 254 5.98 -0.48 46.33
C SER A 254 7.29 0.05 45.76
N PHE A 255 7.53 1.36 45.80
CA PHE A 255 8.79 1.96 45.33
C PHE A 255 10.00 1.45 46.13
N LYS A 256 9.91 1.45 47.47
CA LYS A 256 10.96 0.88 48.33
C LYS A 256 11.21 -0.59 48.02
N ASN A 257 10.15 -1.35 47.76
CA ASN A 257 10.23 -2.78 47.44
C ASN A 257 10.94 -3.00 46.10
N LEU A 258 10.56 -2.26 45.04
CA LEU A 258 11.21 -2.34 43.73
C LEU A 258 12.72 -2.05 43.82
N LEU A 259 13.12 -1.08 44.65
CA LEU A 259 14.52 -0.77 44.88
C LEU A 259 15.34 -1.90 45.52
N THR A 260 14.70 -2.87 46.18
CA THR A 260 15.42 -4.05 46.71
C THR A 260 15.80 -5.05 45.62
N LYS A 261 15.12 -5.04 44.47
CA LYS A 261 15.29 -5.98 43.35
C LYS A 261 15.67 -5.25 42.05
N LYS A 262 16.64 -4.33 42.15
CA LYS A 262 17.06 -3.41 41.06
C LYS A 262 17.25 -4.07 39.70
N GLY A 263 17.92 -5.23 39.63
CA GLY A 263 18.17 -5.93 38.37
C GLY A 263 16.90 -6.43 37.68
N ARG A 264 16.01 -7.08 38.44
CA ARG A 264 14.73 -7.57 37.91
C ARG A 264 13.84 -6.40 37.47
N THR A 265 13.73 -5.38 38.29
CA THR A 265 12.92 -4.19 37.98
C THR A 265 13.41 -3.51 36.71
N LEU A 266 14.74 -3.37 36.55
CA LEU A 266 15.32 -2.81 35.33
C LEU A 266 15.00 -3.67 34.10
N MET A 267 15.17 -4.99 34.17
CA MET A 267 14.83 -5.89 33.06
C MET A 267 13.35 -5.83 32.69
N THR A 268 12.47 -5.70 33.69
CA THR A 268 11.01 -5.60 33.48
C THR A 268 10.63 -4.28 32.83
N ALA A 269 11.22 -3.18 33.30
CA ALA A 269 11.01 -1.86 32.71
C ALA A 269 11.56 -1.79 31.28
N PHE A 270 12.73 -2.39 31.03
CA PHE A 270 13.32 -2.48 29.70
C PHE A 270 12.44 -3.31 28.75
N ALA A 271 12.02 -4.50 29.16
CA ALA A 271 11.07 -5.33 28.44
C ALA A 271 9.77 -4.59 28.11
N GLY A 272 9.20 -3.85 29.08
CA GLY A 272 8.02 -3.02 28.88
C GLY A 272 8.25 -1.79 28.00
N SER A 273 9.50 -1.34 27.84
CA SER A 273 9.85 -0.18 27.02
C SER A 273 9.90 -0.49 25.52
N ILE A 274 10.09 -1.76 25.12
CA ILE A 274 10.24 -2.16 23.70
C ILE A 274 9.05 -1.70 22.84
N GLY A 275 7.82 -1.95 23.29
CA GLY A 275 6.63 -1.49 22.57
C GLY A 275 6.53 0.04 22.47
N ILE A 276 6.93 0.76 23.54
CA ILE A 276 6.93 2.23 23.56
C ILE A 276 8.01 2.80 22.65
N ILE A 277 9.19 2.20 22.60
CA ILE A 277 10.28 2.56 21.68
C ILE A 277 9.79 2.46 20.24
N GLY A 278 9.09 1.37 19.91
CA GLY A 278 8.49 1.16 18.59
C GLY A 278 7.51 2.28 18.21
N ILE A 279 6.50 2.58 19.04
CA ILE A 279 5.54 3.65 18.73
C ILE A 279 6.24 5.00 18.62
N ALA A 280 7.12 5.32 19.58
CA ALA A 280 7.82 6.60 19.61
C ALA A 280 8.70 6.79 18.38
N ALA A 281 9.40 5.73 17.93
CA ALA A 281 10.23 5.76 16.73
C ALA A 281 9.38 6.01 15.47
N ILE A 282 8.26 5.30 15.32
CA ILE A 282 7.35 5.51 14.19
C ILE A 282 6.78 6.92 14.21
N LEU A 283 6.28 7.40 15.35
CA LEU A 283 5.77 8.76 15.45
C LEU A 283 6.85 9.80 15.17
N SER A 284 8.09 9.55 15.58
CA SER A 284 9.20 10.47 15.28
C SER A 284 9.50 10.54 13.79
N LEU A 285 9.50 9.39 13.11
CA LEU A 285 9.71 9.29 11.67
C LEU A 285 8.53 9.91 10.90
N ALA A 286 7.29 9.54 11.26
CA ALA A 286 6.09 10.05 10.62
C ALA A 286 5.99 11.58 10.72
N ASN A 287 6.26 12.17 11.89
CA ASN A 287 6.26 13.62 12.02
C ASN A 287 7.38 14.29 11.22
N GLY A 288 8.59 13.72 11.20
CA GLY A 288 9.70 14.30 10.43
C GLY A 288 9.50 14.16 8.92
N VAL A 289 9.01 13.00 8.45
CA VAL A 289 8.63 12.78 7.04
C VAL A 289 7.49 13.69 6.63
N ASN A 290 6.43 13.83 7.43
CA ASN A 290 5.33 14.76 7.13
C ASN A 290 5.81 16.21 7.09
N SER A 291 6.73 16.61 7.98
CA SER A 291 7.33 17.95 7.94
C SER A 291 8.19 18.15 6.70
N TYR A 292 8.93 17.11 6.28
CA TYR A 292 9.70 17.14 5.04
C TYR A 292 8.78 17.24 3.82
N ILE A 293 7.72 16.43 3.76
CA ILE A 293 6.70 16.50 2.71
C ILE A 293 6.11 17.90 2.67
N ALA A 294 5.66 18.46 3.80
CA ALA A 294 5.10 19.81 3.86
C ALA A 294 6.06 20.90 3.34
N ASN A 295 7.36 20.81 3.64
CA ASN A 295 8.34 21.76 3.11
C ASN A 295 8.54 21.59 1.60
N VAL A 296 8.65 20.33 1.13
CA VAL A 296 8.74 20.03 -0.31
C VAL A 296 7.48 20.48 -1.04
N GLU A 297 6.31 20.30 -0.43
CA GLU A 297 5.00 20.74 -0.90
C GLU A 297 4.92 22.26 -1.04
N GLU A 298 5.38 23.02 -0.04
CA GLU A 298 5.44 24.48 -0.08
C GLU A 298 6.39 24.98 -1.18
N GLU A 299 7.56 24.35 -1.34
CA GLU A 299 8.52 24.69 -2.40
C GLU A 299 7.97 24.35 -3.79
N THR A 300 7.38 23.16 -4.00
CA THR A 300 6.91 22.71 -5.33
C THR A 300 5.62 23.38 -5.82
N LEU A 301 4.69 23.76 -4.93
CA LEU A 301 3.47 24.46 -5.37
C LEU A 301 3.71 25.87 -5.89
N SER A 302 4.78 26.51 -5.45
CA SER A 302 5.19 27.81 -5.99
C SER A 302 5.69 27.71 -7.44
N GLU A 303 6.02 26.50 -7.90
CA GLU A 303 6.66 26.25 -9.21
C GLU A 303 5.69 25.67 -10.25
N TYR A 304 4.62 24.99 -9.82
CA TYR A 304 3.66 24.35 -10.72
C TYR A 304 2.22 24.80 -10.42
N PRO A 305 1.63 25.65 -11.27
CA PRO A 305 0.25 26.11 -11.11
C PRO A 305 -0.76 25.00 -11.43
N LEU A 306 -1.99 25.19 -10.96
CA LEU A 306 -3.16 24.53 -11.57
C LEU A 306 -3.38 25.16 -12.94
N GLN A 307 -3.24 24.36 -13.99
CA GLN A 307 -3.29 24.84 -15.37
C GLN A 307 -4.62 24.47 -16.03
N ILE A 308 -5.26 25.47 -16.64
CA ILE A 308 -6.51 25.32 -17.39
C ILE A 308 -6.28 25.85 -18.80
N GLN A 309 -6.35 24.98 -19.82
CA GLN A 309 -6.11 25.34 -21.21
C GLN A 309 -7.42 25.40 -22.00
N ASP A 310 -7.53 26.27 -23.01
CA ASP A 310 -8.74 26.40 -23.86
C ASP A 310 -9.05 25.09 -24.61
N GLN A 311 -8.01 24.35 -24.99
CA GLN A 311 -8.05 23.00 -25.54
C GLN A 311 -7.05 22.15 -24.77
N GLY A 312 -7.54 21.37 -23.81
CA GLY A 312 -6.69 20.60 -22.88
C GLY A 312 -7.06 19.12 -22.84
N PHE A 313 -6.06 18.28 -22.59
CA PHE A 313 -6.24 16.87 -22.25
C PHE A 313 -6.23 16.74 -20.72
N ASP A 314 -7.17 15.99 -20.14
CA ASP A 314 -7.06 15.62 -18.72
C ASP A 314 -5.99 14.52 -18.54
N MET A 315 -4.76 14.98 -18.34
CA MET A 315 -3.59 14.13 -18.09
C MET A 315 -3.70 13.40 -16.74
N THR A 316 -4.52 13.90 -15.80
CA THR A 316 -4.72 13.31 -14.47
C THR A 316 -5.39 11.94 -14.61
N SER A 317 -6.45 11.85 -15.42
CA SER A 317 -7.10 10.58 -15.77
C SER A 317 -6.16 9.62 -16.51
N MET A 318 -5.28 10.14 -17.36
CA MET A 318 -4.31 9.34 -18.13
C MET A 318 -3.17 8.77 -17.26
N MET A 319 -2.72 9.51 -16.25
CA MET A 319 -1.71 9.05 -15.28
C MET A 319 -2.28 8.05 -14.26
N GLY A 320 -3.55 8.21 -13.86
CA GLY A 320 -4.24 7.28 -12.94
C GLY A 320 -4.43 5.86 -13.50
N LEU A 321 -4.44 5.70 -14.82
CA LEU A 321 -4.50 4.40 -15.51
C LEU A 321 -3.22 3.57 -15.33
N GLY A 322 -2.08 4.19 -14.99
CA GLY A 322 -0.80 3.51 -14.75
C GLY A 322 -0.58 3.06 -13.30
N SER A 323 -1.30 3.63 -12.33
CA SER A 323 -1.10 3.38 -10.89
C SER A 323 -1.96 2.24 -10.32
N GLY A 324 -2.80 1.58 -11.12
CA GLY A 324 -3.64 0.47 -10.66
C GLY A 324 -4.69 0.87 -9.61
N SER A 325 -4.95 2.17 -9.43
CA SER A 325 -6.03 2.65 -8.58
C SER A 325 -7.34 2.60 -9.36
N GLU A 326 -8.08 1.50 -9.21
CA GLU A 326 -9.50 1.44 -9.52
C GLU A 326 -10.24 2.49 -8.69
N GLY A 327 -10.49 3.66 -9.28
CA GLY A 327 -11.21 4.70 -8.57
C GLY A 327 -11.17 6.01 -9.32
N LEU A 328 -12.02 6.12 -10.33
CA LEU A 328 -12.96 7.23 -10.55
C LEU A 328 -13.58 7.04 -11.95
N SER A 329 -14.92 7.06 -12.02
CA SER A 329 -15.77 6.90 -13.21
C SER A 329 -15.89 5.49 -13.84
N ALA A 330 -16.22 4.47 -13.05
CA ALA A 330 -16.86 3.25 -13.56
C ALA A 330 -18.37 3.29 -13.24
N GLU A 331 -19.13 4.08 -13.99
CA GLU A 331 -20.58 3.98 -13.94
C GLU A 331 -21.03 2.77 -14.78
N LYS A 332 -21.64 1.78 -14.09
CA LYS A 332 -22.42 0.64 -14.61
C LYS A 332 -21.69 -0.36 -15.50
N ALA A 333 -21.09 -1.37 -14.86
CA ALA A 333 -21.17 -2.74 -15.36
C ALA A 333 -21.45 -3.68 -14.18
N GLN A 334 -22.71 -4.13 -14.12
CA GLN A 334 -23.20 -5.16 -13.23
C GLN A 334 -22.99 -6.50 -13.95
N ASP A 335 -22.23 -7.43 -13.39
CA ASP A 335 -22.67 -8.83 -13.26
C ASP A 335 -21.70 -9.72 -12.48
N ASP A 336 -22.32 -10.56 -11.65
CA ASP A 336 -21.79 -11.62 -10.81
C ASP A 336 -21.23 -12.81 -11.62
N ALA A 337 -20.02 -13.30 -11.32
CA ALA A 337 -19.65 -14.72 -11.43
C ALA A 337 -18.34 -15.04 -10.67
N PRO A 338 -18.18 -16.22 -10.03
CA PRO A 338 -16.93 -16.62 -9.37
C PRO A 338 -15.89 -17.17 -10.36
N ASP A 339 -14.62 -16.83 -10.12
CA ASP A 339 -13.41 -17.22 -10.86
C ASP A 339 -13.37 -18.68 -11.34
N ASP A 340 -13.28 -18.86 -12.67
CA ASP A 340 -12.67 -20.03 -13.32
C ASP A 340 -11.64 -19.52 -14.34
N ASP A 341 -10.37 -19.86 -14.10
CA ASP A 341 -9.20 -19.36 -14.85
C ASP A 341 -8.97 -20.20 -16.11
N SER A 342 -9.89 -20.08 -17.07
CA SER A 342 -9.72 -20.64 -18.42
C SER A 342 -10.14 -19.64 -19.51
N GLY A 343 -9.14 -19.01 -20.13
CA GLY A 343 -9.30 -18.21 -21.35
C GLY A 343 -10.02 -16.87 -21.16
N LYS A 344 -9.37 -15.90 -20.51
CA LYS A 344 -9.86 -14.51 -20.53
C LYS A 344 -9.72 -13.94 -21.96
N PRO A 345 -10.77 -13.31 -22.53
CA PRO A 345 -10.62 -12.58 -23.78
C PRO A 345 -9.70 -11.37 -23.56
N VAL A 346 -8.91 -11.03 -24.58
CA VAL A 346 -8.13 -9.79 -24.58
C VAL A 346 -9.12 -8.63 -24.56
N HIS A 347 -9.23 -7.93 -23.43
CA HIS A 347 -10.07 -6.75 -23.30
C HIS A 347 -9.40 -5.57 -24.01
N GLU A 348 -10.17 -4.84 -24.81
CA GLU A 348 -9.73 -3.59 -25.42
C GLU A 348 -9.44 -2.57 -24.31
N SER A 349 -8.17 -2.15 -24.19
CA SER A 349 -7.83 -0.95 -23.44
C SER A 349 -8.22 0.26 -24.29
N LYS A 350 -9.30 0.94 -23.91
CA LYS A 350 -9.83 2.13 -24.59
C LYS A 350 -8.97 3.38 -24.36
N MET A 351 -7.64 3.25 -24.34
CA MET A 351 -6.73 4.36 -24.08
C MET A 351 -6.92 5.51 -25.07
N ILE A 352 -7.13 5.20 -26.36
CA ILE A 352 -7.34 6.21 -27.40
C ILE A 352 -8.71 6.86 -27.22
N ALA A 353 -9.78 6.07 -27.06
CA ALA A 353 -11.13 6.61 -26.88
C ALA A 353 -11.26 7.46 -25.59
N SER A 354 -10.66 7.02 -24.47
CA SER A 354 -10.62 7.82 -23.24
C SER A 354 -9.78 9.09 -23.40
N THR A 355 -8.70 9.04 -24.19
CA THR A 355 -7.92 10.24 -24.51
C THR A 355 -8.80 11.25 -25.27
N PHE A 356 -9.56 10.80 -26.29
CA PHE A 356 -10.45 11.70 -27.04
C PHE A 356 -11.68 12.17 -26.24
N ASP A 357 -12.26 11.34 -25.37
CA ASP A 357 -13.33 11.76 -24.46
C ASP A 357 -12.84 12.80 -23.45
N SER A 358 -11.53 12.79 -23.11
CA SER A 358 -10.90 13.79 -22.25
C SER A 358 -10.48 15.08 -22.95
N ILE A 359 -10.63 15.17 -24.29
CA ILE A 359 -10.39 16.40 -25.05
C ILE A 359 -11.64 17.27 -24.95
N GLY A 360 -11.64 18.17 -23.97
CA GLY A 360 -12.67 19.19 -23.79
C GLY A 360 -12.22 20.56 -24.30
N SER A 361 -13.16 21.37 -24.79
CA SER A 361 -12.94 22.80 -25.00
C SER A 361 -13.41 23.54 -23.75
N ASN A 362 -12.50 24.24 -23.07
CA ASN A 362 -12.81 24.99 -21.87
C ASN A 362 -13.25 26.44 -22.20
N ASP A 363 -14.37 26.90 -21.64
CA ASP A 363 -14.77 28.31 -21.74
C ASP A 363 -14.02 29.18 -20.71
N LEU A 364 -12.78 29.53 -21.06
CA LEU A 364 -11.94 30.36 -20.19
C LEU A 364 -12.41 31.81 -20.08
N ALA A 365 -13.25 32.29 -21.01
CA ALA A 365 -13.77 33.66 -20.95
C ALA A 365 -14.77 33.81 -19.80
N SER A 366 -15.68 32.84 -19.65
CA SER A 366 -16.62 32.77 -18.53
C SER A 366 -15.89 32.58 -17.19
N LEU A 367 -14.87 31.72 -17.15
CA LEU A 367 -14.09 31.48 -15.94
C LEU A 367 -13.28 32.71 -15.52
N LYS A 368 -12.63 33.41 -16.47
CA LYS A 368 -11.96 34.68 -16.22
C LYS A 368 -12.92 35.72 -15.68
N GLY A 369 -14.12 35.85 -16.27
CA GLY A 369 -15.16 36.74 -15.78
C GLY A 369 -15.59 36.43 -14.34
N TYR A 370 -15.63 35.14 -13.96
CA TYR A 370 -15.92 34.71 -12.60
C TYR A 370 -14.81 35.10 -11.60
N PHE A 371 -13.53 34.94 -11.96
CA PHE A 371 -12.43 35.42 -11.13
C PHE A 371 -12.40 36.95 -11.02
N ASP A 372 -12.51 37.66 -12.14
CA ASP A 372 -12.47 39.13 -12.20
C ASP A 372 -13.64 39.81 -11.46
N SER A 373 -14.77 39.10 -11.31
CA SER A 373 -15.94 39.61 -10.57
C SER A 373 -15.72 39.73 -9.05
N GLY A 374 -14.72 39.02 -8.50
CA GLY A 374 -14.50 38.88 -7.05
C GLY A 374 -15.53 38.00 -6.33
N GLU A 375 -16.48 37.39 -7.05
CA GLU A 375 -17.45 36.44 -6.48
C GLU A 375 -16.84 35.08 -6.15
N SER A 376 -15.65 34.78 -6.72
CA SER A 376 -14.96 33.50 -6.55
C SER A 376 -14.36 33.29 -5.16
N GLY A 377 -13.96 34.36 -4.46
CA GLY A 377 -13.29 34.28 -3.16
C GLY A 377 -11.93 33.57 -3.19
N VAL A 378 -11.28 33.53 -4.36
CA VAL A 378 -10.05 32.76 -4.61
C VAL A 378 -8.78 33.49 -4.13
N GLU A 379 -8.83 34.81 -4.00
CA GLU A 379 -7.71 35.72 -3.69
C GLU A 379 -6.94 35.40 -2.39
N PRO A 380 -7.57 34.98 -1.27
CA PRO A 380 -6.81 34.61 -0.08
C PRO A 380 -5.98 33.32 -0.26
N TYR A 381 -6.33 32.47 -1.23
CA TYR A 381 -5.73 31.15 -1.43
C TYR A 381 -4.65 31.11 -2.52
N VAL A 382 -4.57 32.13 -3.37
CA VAL A 382 -3.65 32.19 -4.52
C VAL A 382 -2.57 33.26 -4.35
N SER A 383 -1.36 32.98 -4.81
CA SER A 383 -0.27 33.95 -4.90
C SER A 383 -0.41 34.82 -6.16
N SER A 384 -0.84 34.22 -7.27
CA SER A 384 -1.18 34.89 -8.54
C SER A 384 -2.13 34.03 -9.37
N ILE A 385 -2.86 34.69 -10.26
CA ILE A 385 -3.58 34.07 -11.38
C ILE A 385 -3.02 34.71 -12.64
N GLU A 386 -2.44 33.90 -13.52
CA GLU A 386 -1.81 34.36 -14.76
C GLU A 386 -2.66 33.94 -15.96
N TYR A 387 -2.81 34.85 -16.92
CA TYR A 387 -3.56 34.63 -18.14
C TYR A 387 -2.59 34.49 -19.31
N GLY A 388 -2.64 33.35 -20.00
CA GLY A 388 -1.89 33.09 -21.22
C GLY A 388 -2.72 33.42 -22.46
N TYR A 389 -2.08 34.00 -23.47
CA TYR A 389 -2.69 34.30 -24.76
C TYR A 389 -1.92 33.55 -25.85
N ASN A 390 -2.62 33.00 -26.84
CA ASN A 390 -2.07 32.22 -27.95
C ASN A 390 -1.29 33.11 -28.96
N VAL A 391 -0.36 33.93 -28.48
CA VAL A 391 0.47 34.84 -29.29
C VAL A 391 1.93 34.52 -29.05
N THR A 392 2.57 33.96 -30.07
CA THR A 392 4.00 33.63 -30.04
C THR A 392 4.81 34.78 -30.65
N PRO A 393 5.77 35.38 -29.93
CA PRO A 393 6.66 36.40 -30.48
C PRO A 393 7.47 35.84 -31.67
N GLN A 394 7.39 36.49 -32.83
CA GLN A 394 8.19 36.13 -34.01
C GLN A 394 9.54 36.83 -33.90
N ILE A 395 10.57 36.08 -33.52
CA ILE A 395 11.90 36.62 -33.24
C ILE A 395 12.88 36.11 -34.30
N PHE A 396 13.67 37.03 -34.86
CA PHE A 396 14.65 36.79 -35.89
C PHE A 396 16.05 37.20 -35.41
N SER A 397 17.08 36.57 -36.01
CA SER A 397 18.47 37.02 -35.83
C SER A 397 18.64 38.47 -36.30
N SER A 398 19.51 39.24 -35.61
CA SER A 398 19.84 40.60 -36.05
C SER A 398 20.76 40.65 -37.27
N ASP A 399 21.46 39.55 -37.58
CA ASP A 399 22.28 39.46 -38.77
C ASP A 399 21.43 39.03 -39.97
N THR A 400 21.15 39.98 -40.86
CA THR A 400 20.39 39.81 -42.10
C THR A 400 21.29 39.76 -43.34
N SER A 401 22.61 39.69 -43.18
CA SER A 401 23.56 39.67 -44.30
C SER A 401 23.45 38.41 -45.19
N GLY A 402 22.87 37.33 -44.66
CA GLY A 402 22.57 36.07 -45.34
C GLY A 402 21.07 35.81 -45.56
N THR A 403 20.63 34.59 -45.30
CA THR A 403 19.20 34.22 -45.24
C THR A 403 18.62 34.74 -43.93
N VAL A 404 17.35 35.15 -43.94
CA VAL A 404 16.67 35.58 -42.70
C VAL A 404 16.41 34.34 -41.84
N HIS A 405 16.98 34.31 -40.64
CA HIS A 405 16.84 33.18 -39.72
C HIS A 405 15.86 33.52 -38.61
N GLN A 406 14.77 32.78 -38.54
CA GLN A 406 13.82 32.84 -37.44
C GLN A 406 14.31 31.97 -36.29
N VAL A 407 14.39 32.55 -35.10
CA VAL A 407 14.90 31.89 -33.87
C VAL A 407 13.79 31.65 -32.85
N ASN A 408 12.59 32.20 -33.07
CA ASN A 408 11.38 31.87 -32.31
C ASN A 408 10.11 32.08 -33.14
N PRO A 409 9.24 31.05 -33.27
CA PRO A 409 9.60 29.63 -33.17
C PRO A 409 10.78 29.29 -34.10
N ASP A 410 11.62 28.33 -33.69
CA ASP A 410 12.75 27.87 -34.49
C ASP A 410 12.30 26.92 -35.62
N GLU A 411 12.73 27.21 -36.85
CA GLU A 411 12.38 26.44 -38.05
C GLU A 411 13.53 25.55 -38.57
N SER A 412 14.71 25.58 -37.93
CA SER A 412 15.91 24.90 -38.44
C SER A 412 15.76 23.38 -38.60
N PHE A 413 14.84 22.76 -37.88
CA PHE A 413 14.55 21.32 -37.95
C PHE A 413 13.22 20.98 -38.65
N ALA A 414 12.51 21.98 -39.18
CA ALA A 414 11.21 21.79 -39.83
C ALA A 414 11.31 20.87 -41.07
N SER A 415 12.43 20.92 -41.80
CA SER A 415 12.64 20.11 -43.02
C SER A 415 12.72 18.59 -42.76
N ILE A 416 12.90 18.15 -41.51
CA ILE A 416 12.96 16.73 -41.12
C ILE A 416 11.71 16.36 -40.28
N GLY A 417 10.71 17.25 -40.23
CA GLY A 417 9.50 17.04 -39.45
C GLY A 417 9.68 17.17 -37.93
N LEU A 418 10.79 17.78 -37.48
CA LEU A 418 11.14 17.96 -36.06
C LEU A 418 11.10 19.44 -35.63
N GLY A 419 10.45 20.31 -36.40
CA GLY A 419 10.34 21.75 -36.12
C GLY A 419 9.37 22.09 -34.98
N SER A 420 9.53 23.29 -34.42
CA SER A 420 8.73 23.83 -33.31
C SER A 420 7.36 24.41 -33.72
N SER A 421 6.98 24.29 -35.00
CA SER A 421 5.72 24.82 -35.53
C SER A 421 4.49 23.99 -35.11
N ALA A 422 3.34 24.67 -35.01
CA ALA A 422 2.06 24.15 -34.50
C ALA A 422 1.50 22.91 -35.24
N ALA A 423 2.10 22.51 -36.37
CA ALA A 423 1.68 21.35 -37.15
C ALA A 423 2.10 19.99 -36.55
N SER A 424 3.05 19.98 -35.60
CA SER A 424 3.53 18.74 -34.95
C SER A 424 2.89 18.53 -33.57
N ASN A 425 1.56 18.39 -33.48
CA ASN A 425 0.84 18.13 -32.21
C ASN A 425 1.06 16.71 -31.61
N GLY A 426 2.17 16.05 -31.90
CA GLY A 426 2.50 14.75 -31.32
C GLY A 426 3.19 14.88 -29.97
N ILE A 427 2.87 14.02 -29.00
CA ILE A 427 3.61 13.92 -27.71
C ILE A 427 5.14 13.82 -27.92
N MET A 428 5.58 13.24 -29.05
CA MET A 428 6.99 13.14 -29.47
C MET A 428 7.68 14.49 -29.77
N SER A 429 6.97 15.49 -30.32
CA SER A 429 7.55 16.81 -30.64
C SER A 429 7.78 17.65 -29.39
N SER A 430 6.91 17.52 -28.38
CA SER A 430 7.06 18.19 -27.08
C SER A 430 8.30 17.73 -26.31
N MET A 431 8.74 16.48 -26.52
CA MET A 431 9.98 15.94 -25.93
C MET A 431 11.27 16.37 -26.67
N MET A 432 11.13 16.91 -27.88
CA MET A 432 12.23 17.35 -28.76
C MET A 432 12.11 18.84 -29.10
N SER A 433 11.43 19.64 -28.27
CA SER A 433 11.20 21.05 -28.56
C SER A 433 12.52 21.83 -28.63
N THR A 434 12.74 22.56 -29.71
CA THR A 434 13.89 23.46 -29.89
C THR A 434 13.63 24.87 -29.33
N ASN A 435 12.59 25.05 -28.52
CA ASN A 435 12.25 26.35 -27.95
C ASN A 435 13.34 26.81 -26.99
N ILE A 436 13.80 28.04 -27.17
CA ILE A 436 14.75 28.70 -26.25
C ILE A 436 14.20 30.01 -25.69
N PHE A 437 13.05 30.49 -26.18
CA PHE A 437 12.39 31.70 -25.68
C PHE A 437 11.16 31.33 -24.85
N TYR A 438 11.11 31.86 -23.63
CA TYR A 438 10.07 31.57 -22.66
C TYR A 438 9.49 32.86 -22.08
N LYS A 439 8.22 32.81 -21.65
CA LYS A 439 7.59 33.92 -20.94
C LYS A 439 8.06 33.90 -19.47
N LEU A 440 8.40 35.06 -18.90
CA LEU A 440 8.62 35.21 -17.46
C LEU A 440 7.30 35.12 -16.69
N PRO A 441 7.29 34.49 -15.51
CA PRO A 441 6.19 34.62 -14.56
C PRO A 441 5.94 36.09 -14.22
N ASP A 442 4.68 36.49 -14.06
CA ASP A 442 4.31 37.86 -13.74
C ASP A 442 4.69 38.21 -12.29
N ASN A 443 4.70 37.22 -11.40
CA ASN A 443 5.11 37.38 -10.00
C ASN A 443 6.57 36.98 -9.77
N MET A 444 7.48 37.93 -9.95
CA MET A 444 8.93 37.72 -9.79
C MET A 444 9.40 37.45 -8.35
N GLY A 445 8.55 37.67 -7.33
CA GLY A 445 8.92 37.53 -5.92
C GLY A 445 9.40 36.13 -5.52
N MET A 446 8.91 35.09 -6.20
CA MET A 446 9.33 33.69 -5.99
C MET A 446 10.58 33.32 -6.80
N VAL A 447 10.79 33.97 -7.95
CA VAL A 447 11.88 33.69 -8.90
C VAL A 447 13.17 34.37 -8.46
N GLU A 448 13.14 35.66 -8.12
CA GLU A 448 14.33 36.44 -7.75
C GLU A 448 15.09 35.85 -6.55
N GLY A 449 14.37 35.19 -5.64
CA GLY A 449 14.95 34.50 -4.49
C GLY A 449 15.88 33.34 -4.85
N GLN A 450 15.67 32.70 -6.01
CA GLN A 450 16.35 31.47 -6.43
C GLN A 450 17.58 31.70 -7.33
N TYR A 451 17.71 32.88 -7.95
CA TYR A 451 18.77 33.19 -8.91
C TYR A 451 19.69 34.31 -8.43
N ASP A 452 20.94 34.23 -8.86
CA ASP A 452 21.92 35.31 -8.77
C ASP A 452 22.03 36.01 -10.13
N VAL A 453 21.94 37.33 -10.14
CA VAL A 453 22.18 38.15 -11.33
C VAL A 453 23.68 38.24 -11.54
N MET A 454 24.18 37.61 -12.61
CA MET A 454 25.61 37.58 -12.96
C MET A 454 26.03 38.85 -13.70
N ALA A 455 25.14 39.39 -14.53
CA ALA A 455 25.32 40.66 -15.25
C ALA A 455 23.96 41.30 -15.57
N GLY A 456 23.89 42.64 -15.63
CA GLY A 456 22.69 43.37 -16.01
C GLY A 456 21.58 43.37 -14.95
N HIS A 457 20.32 43.25 -15.37
CA HIS A 457 19.12 43.23 -14.54
C HIS A 457 18.01 42.36 -15.16
N TRP A 458 16.93 42.10 -14.41
CA TRP A 458 15.72 41.48 -14.95
C TRP A 458 15.02 42.41 -15.95
N PRO A 459 14.27 41.90 -16.94
CA PRO A 459 13.63 42.72 -17.97
C PRO A 459 12.58 43.66 -17.35
N GLU A 460 12.69 44.96 -17.60
CA GLU A 460 11.73 45.97 -17.13
C GLU A 460 10.85 46.49 -18.28
N SER A 461 11.36 46.44 -19.51
CA SER A 461 10.67 46.89 -20.72
C SER A 461 10.26 45.72 -21.62
N TYR A 462 9.24 45.92 -22.44
CA TYR A 462 8.74 44.88 -23.36
C TYR A 462 9.80 44.40 -24.36
N ASN A 463 10.82 45.23 -24.66
CA ASN A 463 11.86 44.93 -25.63
C ASN A 463 13.15 44.36 -25.01
N GLU A 464 13.08 43.89 -23.76
CA GLU A 464 14.19 43.30 -23.02
C GLU A 464 13.95 41.82 -22.76
N VAL A 465 15.03 41.03 -22.78
CA VAL A 465 15.02 39.61 -22.42
C VAL A 465 16.14 39.32 -21.44
N VAL A 466 16.02 38.25 -20.65
CA VAL A 466 17.06 37.79 -19.72
C VAL A 466 17.53 36.39 -20.07
N LEU A 467 18.83 36.18 -19.98
CA LEU A 467 19.47 34.89 -20.25
C LEU A 467 19.62 34.09 -18.95
N VAL A 468 19.00 32.91 -18.88
CA VAL A 468 19.14 31.97 -17.76
C VAL A 468 20.17 30.90 -18.11
N LEU A 469 21.23 30.80 -17.30
CA LEU A 469 22.30 29.82 -17.45
C LEU A 469 21.99 28.49 -16.75
N THR A 470 22.69 27.42 -17.12
CA THR A 470 22.67 26.18 -16.34
C THR A 470 23.24 26.39 -14.92
N PRO A 471 23.00 25.49 -13.95
CA PRO A 471 23.64 25.54 -12.63
C PRO A 471 25.18 25.54 -12.71
N GLY A 472 25.74 24.98 -13.79
CA GLY A 472 27.18 25.03 -14.09
C GLY A 472 27.67 26.37 -14.66
N GLY A 473 26.76 27.27 -15.04
CA GLY A 473 27.06 28.55 -15.68
C GLY A 473 27.32 28.44 -17.19
N SER A 474 26.78 27.42 -17.86
CA SER A 474 26.91 27.19 -19.30
C SER A 474 25.60 27.45 -20.06
N VAL A 475 25.70 27.55 -21.39
CA VAL A 475 24.57 27.55 -22.35
C VAL A 475 24.77 26.40 -23.34
N SER A 476 23.69 25.93 -23.99
CA SER A 476 23.80 24.89 -25.02
C SER A 476 24.38 25.44 -26.33
N ASP A 477 24.96 24.56 -27.14
CA ASP A 477 25.45 24.87 -28.49
C ASP A 477 24.32 25.34 -29.42
N PHE A 478 23.15 24.73 -29.33
CA PHE A 478 21.94 25.17 -30.04
C PHE A 478 21.56 26.62 -29.71
N MET A 479 21.65 27.01 -28.43
CA MET A 479 21.40 28.38 -28.01
C MET A 479 22.44 29.35 -28.57
N LEU A 480 23.71 28.93 -28.70
CA LEU A 480 24.75 29.73 -29.35
C LEU A 480 24.47 29.94 -30.85
N TYR A 481 23.97 28.92 -31.56
CA TYR A 481 23.52 29.06 -32.96
C TYR A 481 22.34 30.02 -33.07
N SER A 482 21.39 29.96 -32.14
CA SER A 482 20.21 30.84 -32.12
C SER A 482 20.55 32.29 -31.74
N MET A 483 21.55 32.49 -30.88
CA MET A 483 22.06 33.82 -30.50
C MET A 483 22.98 34.44 -31.57
N GLY A 484 23.28 33.73 -32.67
CA GLY A 484 24.23 34.18 -33.69
C GLY A 484 25.70 34.22 -33.22
N LEU A 485 26.01 33.57 -32.09
CA LEU A 485 27.38 33.43 -31.57
C LEU A 485 28.13 32.25 -32.20
N ARG A 486 27.41 31.36 -32.88
CA ARG A 486 27.93 30.36 -33.83
C ARG A 486 27.26 30.56 -35.19
N ASP A 487 27.97 30.17 -36.26
CA ASP A 487 27.46 30.29 -37.63
C ASP A 487 26.30 29.32 -37.88
N HIS A 488 25.12 29.85 -38.17
CA HIS A 488 23.92 29.08 -38.40
C HIS A 488 24.03 28.15 -39.63
N ALA A 489 24.89 28.47 -40.60
CA ALA A 489 25.15 27.63 -41.76
C ALA A 489 25.75 26.26 -41.38
N GLU A 490 26.50 26.17 -40.27
CA GLU A 490 27.00 24.89 -39.76
C GLU A 490 25.85 23.99 -39.34
N LEU A 491 24.88 24.53 -38.58
CA LEU A 491 23.70 23.80 -38.13
C LEU A 491 22.88 23.31 -39.33
N GLU A 492 22.61 24.18 -40.29
CA GLU A 492 21.87 23.83 -41.50
C GLU A 492 22.57 22.71 -42.30
N SER A 493 23.91 22.74 -42.38
CA SER A 493 24.67 21.68 -43.04
C SER A 493 24.56 20.33 -42.32
N MET A 494 24.55 20.33 -40.98
CA MET A 494 24.37 19.13 -40.17
C MET A 494 22.95 18.57 -40.31
N VAL A 495 21.93 19.43 -40.29
CA VAL A 495 20.53 19.04 -40.52
C VAL A 495 20.37 18.46 -41.92
N ARG A 496 20.91 19.11 -42.97
CA ARG A 496 20.85 18.59 -44.34
C ARG A 496 21.58 17.25 -44.48
N ALA A 497 22.77 17.10 -43.90
CA ALA A 497 23.49 15.83 -43.90
C ALA A 497 22.67 14.73 -43.21
N PHE A 498 22.04 15.04 -42.07
CA PHE A 498 21.15 14.11 -41.37
C PHE A 498 19.91 13.74 -42.21
N ALA A 499 19.26 14.72 -42.85
CA ALA A 499 18.10 14.49 -43.73
C ALA A 499 18.44 13.59 -44.93
N ASN A 500 19.66 13.71 -45.44
CA ASN A 500 20.17 12.92 -46.57
C ASN A 500 20.76 11.56 -46.15
N GLU A 501 20.62 11.14 -44.88
CA GLU A 501 21.21 9.92 -44.31
C GLU A 501 22.76 9.87 -44.42
N GLU A 502 23.41 11.03 -44.47
CA GLU A 502 24.87 11.18 -44.53
C GLU A 502 25.50 11.22 -43.12
N ALA A 503 26.80 10.92 -43.03
CA ALA A 503 27.52 11.00 -41.76
C ALA A 503 27.70 12.45 -41.31
N VAL A 504 27.06 12.82 -40.20
CA VAL A 504 27.13 14.17 -39.61
C VAL A 504 28.44 14.34 -38.83
N ASN A 505 29.26 15.33 -39.20
CA ASN A 505 30.47 15.69 -38.46
C ASN A 505 30.20 16.93 -37.60
N ALA A 506 30.01 16.74 -36.29
CA ALA A 506 29.81 17.84 -35.37
C ALA A 506 31.13 18.56 -35.03
N PRO A 507 31.15 19.90 -34.92
CA PRO A 507 32.32 20.65 -34.47
C PRO A 507 32.76 20.23 -33.06
N SER A 508 34.05 19.98 -32.86
CA SER A 508 34.61 19.61 -31.55
C SER A 508 35.12 20.79 -30.72
N ASP A 509 35.04 22.02 -31.25
CA ASP A 509 35.63 23.20 -30.63
C ASP A 509 34.75 23.75 -29.50
N SER A 510 35.35 23.99 -28.33
CA SER A 510 34.70 24.64 -27.19
C SER A 510 34.89 26.16 -27.28
N LEU A 511 33.80 26.91 -27.38
CA LEU A 511 33.82 28.37 -27.37
C LEU A 511 33.59 28.90 -25.95
N SER A 512 34.29 29.99 -25.59
CA SER A 512 34.12 30.69 -24.31
C SER A 512 33.76 32.15 -24.57
N PHE A 513 32.67 32.61 -23.97
CA PHE A 513 32.16 33.97 -24.11
C PHE A 513 32.17 34.68 -22.74
N SER A 514 32.42 35.99 -22.74
CA SER A 514 32.23 36.82 -21.55
C SER A 514 30.75 37.18 -21.38
N TYR A 515 30.36 37.65 -20.18
CA TYR A 515 29.00 38.14 -19.97
C TYR A 515 28.68 39.36 -20.83
N ASP A 516 29.68 40.19 -21.16
CA ASP A 516 29.51 41.32 -22.06
C ASP A 516 29.26 40.86 -23.50
N ASP A 517 29.89 39.76 -23.94
CA ASP A 517 29.63 39.17 -25.27
C ASP A 517 28.20 38.63 -25.37
N LEU A 518 27.71 37.99 -24.30
CA LEU A 518 26.32 37.51 -24.22
C LEU A 518 25.32 38.67 -24.21
N MET A 519 25.57 39.70 -23.40
CA MET A 519 24.73 40.90 -23.32
C MET A 519 24.72 41.73 -24.62
N GLY A 520 25.76 41.60 -25.45
CA GLY A 520 25.87 42.26 -26.74
C GLY A 520 24.97 41.68 -27.84
N VAL A 521 24.38 40.50 -27.62
CA VAL A 521 23.48 39.87 -28.57
C VAL A 521 22.15 40.63 -28.64
N THR A 522 21.68 40.87 -29.86
CA THR A 522 20.38 41.50 -30.13
C THR A 522 19.55 40.63 -31.06
N PHE A 523 18.22 40.78 -30.99
CA PHE A 523 17.28 40.13 -31.91
C PHE A 523 16.33 41.14 -32.53
N LYS A 524 15.65 40.72 -33.59
CA LYS A 524 14.63 41.49 -34.29
C LYS A 524 13.25 40.89 -34.04
N LEU A 525 12.34 41.71 -33.53
CA LEU A 525 10.95 41.36 -33.31
C LEU A 525 10.10 41.84 -34.49
N VAL A 526 9.29 40.93 -35.03
CA VAL A 526 8.35 41.22 -36.12
C VAL A 526 6.93 40.82 -35.68
N ASN A 527 5.93 41.60 -36.09
CA ASN A 527 4.54 41.23 -35.85
C ASN A 527 4.06 40.22 -36.91
N ALA A 528 3.40 39.14 -36.50
CA ALA A 528 2.94 38.10 -37.42
C ALA A 528 1.93 38.63 -38.47
N ALA A 529 1.15 39.66 -38.14
CA ALA A 529 0.25 40.30 -39.09
C ALA A 529 0.99 40.99 -40.26
N ASP A 530 2.24 41.40 -40.08
CA ASP A 530 3.03 42.11 -41.10
C ASP A 530 3.61 41.17 -42.16
N PHE A 531 3.49 39.84 -41.99
CA PHE A 531 3.79 38.87 -43.05
C PHE A 531 2.82 38.98 -44.21
N TYR A 532 1.65 39.59 -44.01
CA TYR A 532 0.60 39.65 -45.00
C TYR A 532 0.52 41.02 -45.66
N GLN A 533 0.45 41.04 -46.98
CA GLN A 533 0.25 42.26 -47.76
C GLN A 533 -1.06 42.19 -48.54
N ARG A 534 -1.85 43.28 -48.49
CA ARG A 534 -3.12 43.34 -49.22
C ARG A 534 -2.88 43.37 -50.72
N ASP A 535 -3.47 42.39 -51.40
CA ASP A 535 -3.56 42.37 -52.85
C ASP A 535 -4.79 43.19 -53.30
N ASN A 536 -4.54 44.33 -53.95
CA ASN A 536 -5.61 45.23 -54.40
C ASN A 536 -6.34 44.72 -55.65
N GLU A 537 -5.79 43.74 -56.37
CA GLU A 537 -6.39 43.17 -57.58
C GLU A 537 -7.48 42.15 -57.22
N TYR A 538 -7.23 41.32 -56.21
CA TYR A 538 -8.14 40.25 -55.78
C TYR A 538 -8.87 40.55 -54.46
N GLY A 539 -8.50 41.62 -53.75
CA GLY A 539 -9.14 42.03 -52.50
C GLY A 539 -8.88 41.10 -51.32
N VAL A 540 -7.82 40.27 -51.40
CA VAL A 540 -7.39 39.29 -50.39
C VAL A 540 -6.01 39.65 -49.85
N TRP A 541 -5.61 39.01 -48.75
CA TRP A 541 -4.29 39.20 -48.16
C TRP A 541 -3.34 38.07 -48.59
N LYS A 542 -2.22 38.42 -49.23
CA LYS A 542 -1.19 37.46 -49.65
C LYS A 542 -0.11 37.35 -48.57
N ASP A 543 0.20 36.13 -48.15
CA ASP A 543 1.35 35.83 -47.29
C ASP A 543 2.66 36.06 -48.07
N LYS A 544 3.57 36.82 -47.48
CA LYS A 544 4.89 37.18 -48.00
C LYS A 544 6.03 36.53 -47.22
N SER A 545 5.75 35.59 -46.31
CA SER A 545 6.74 34.83 -45.55
C SER A 545 7.77 34.12 -46.44
N GLY A 546 7.37 33.63 -47.62
CA GLY A 546 8.27 33.02 -48.61
C GLY A 546 9.05 33.99 -49.51
N ASP A 547 8.87 35.30 -49.37
CA ASP A 547 9.56 36.32 -50.16
C ASP A 547 10.79 36.85 -49.37
N ASP A 548 11.97 36.30 -49.67
CA ASP A 548 13.23 36.64 -49.01
C ASP A 548 13.54 38.15 -48.99
N ALA A 549 13.20 38.88 -50.05
CA ALA A 549 13.49 40.30 -50.14
C ALA A 549 12.54 41.12 -49.25
N TYR A 550 11.27 40.72 -49.21
CA TYR A 550 10.28 41.30 -48.31
C TYR A 550 10.64 41.02 -46.85
N MET A 551 10.96 39.75 -46.52
CA MET A 551 11.30 39.34 -45.16
C MET A 551 12.57 40.00 -44.64
N ARG A 552 13.62 40.15 -45.47
CA ARG A 552 14.82 40.93 -45.08
C ARG A 552 14.46 42.36 -44.71
N ASN A 553 13.66 43.03 -45.54
CA ASN A 553 13.24 44.41 -45.27
C ASN A 553 12.39 44.52 -44.00
N LEU A 554 11.49 43.56 -43.78
CA LEU A 554 10.62 43.52 -42.62
C LEU A 554 11.43 43.32 -41.32
N VAL A 555 12.39 42.38 -41.32
CA VAL A 555 13.25 42.10 -40.16
C VAL A 555 14.22 43.25 -39.87
N ASP A 556 14.82 43.87 -40.89
CA ASP A 556 15.71 45.03 -40.72
C ASP A 556 14.99 46.20 -40.03
N ASN A 557 13.74 46.44 -40.40
CA ASN A 557 12.87 47.46 -39.82
C ASN A 557 12.18 47.03 -38.51
N GLY A 558 12.31 45.76 -38.12
CA GLY A 558 11.74 45.21 -36.90
C GLY A 558 12.32 45.82 -35.62
N GLU A 559 11.53 45.75 -34.54
CA GLU A 559 11.93 46.27 -33.23
C GLU A 559 13.11 45.47 -32.66
N THR A 560 14.01 46.13 -31.94
CA THR A 560 15.21 45.46 -31.43
C THR A 560 14.99 44.96 -30.01
N LEU A 561 15.07 43.64 -29.83
CA LEU A 561 15.14 42.97 -28.54
C LEU A 561 16.58 42.87 -28.06
N LYS A 562 16.81 43.12 -26.78
CA LYS A 562 18.15 43.11 -26.17
C LYS A 562 18.20 42.22 -24.95
N ILE A 563 19.33 41.56 -24.73
CA ILE A 563 19.57 40.87 -23.47
C ILE A 563 19.91 41.92 -22.40
N ALA A 564 19.00 42.09 -21.43
CA ALA A 564 19.11 43.06 -20.34
C ALA A 564 19.82 42.49 -19.10
N GLY A 565 19.91 41.16 -18.99
CA GLY A 565 20.67 40.51 -17.93
C GLY A 565 21.00 39.05 -18.20
N VAL A 566 21.94 38.54 -17.43
CA VAL A 566 22.33 37.13 -17.37
C VAL A 566 22.19 36.66 -15.92
N VAL A 567 21.41 35.61 -15.70
CA VAL A 567 21.10 35.06 -14.38
C VAL A 567 21.53 33.60 -14.29
N LYS A 568 21.89 33.18 -13.08
CA LYS A 568 22.32 31.81 -12.79
C LYS A 568 21.63 31.31 -11.51
N PRO A 569 21.19 30.05 -11.44
CA PRO A 569 20.70 29.46 -10.20
C PRO A 569 21.70 29.61 -9.03
N LYS A 570 21.21 29.94 -7.83
CA LYS A 570 22.03 30.02 -6.61
C LYS A 570 22.64 28.67 -6.24
N GLU A 571 23.82 28.68 -5.64
CA GLU A 571 24.46 27.47 -5.13
C GLU A 571 23.59 26.81 -4.03
N GLY A 572 23.15 25.57 -4.28
CA GLY A 572 22.31 24.80 -3.37
C GLY A 572 20.81 24.82 -3.68
N ALA A 573 20.37 25.57 -4.69
CA ALA A 573 19.02 25.44 -5.24
C ALA A 573 18.89 24.05 -5.90
N LYS A 574 18.12 23.14 -5.28
CA LYS A 574 17.92 21.77 -5.78
C LYS A 574 16.86 21.69 -6.87
N ILE A 575 15.93 22.65 -6.87
CA ILE A 575 14.88 22.83 -7.87
C ILE A 575 14.90 24.31 -8.26
N THR A 576 14.79 24.58 -9.56
CA THR A 576 14.92 25.93 -10.13
C THR A 576 13.70 26.22 -10.99
N SER A 577 13.00 27.33 -10.72
CA SER A 577 11.72 27.71 -11.37
C SER A 577 11.81 28.03 -12.87
N LEU A 578 13.01 28.24 -13.42
CA LEU A 578 13.26 28.59 -14.81
C LEU A 578 14.20 27.54 -15.42
N GLN A 579 13.92 27.17 -16.66
CA GLN A 579 14.82 26.35 -17.46
C GLN A 579 15.93 27.22 -18.08
N THR A 580 16.96 26.60 -18.63
CA THR A 580 18.01 27.33 -19.36
C THR A 580 17.43 27.88 -20.66
N GLY A 581 17.51 29.20 -20.89
CA GLY A 581 16.86 29.85 -22.03
C GLY A 581 16.85 31.38 -21.94
N LEU A 582 16.21 32.02 -22.92
CA LEU A 582 15.92 33.45 -22.97
C LEU A 582 14.49 33.71 -22.50
N TYR A 583 14.32 34.68 -21.63
CA TYR A 583 13.05 34.93 -20.98
C TYR A 583 12.56 36.36 -21.26
N TYR A 584 11.34 36.49 -21.77
CA TYR A 584 10.71 37.78 -22.08
C TYR A 584 9.55 38.10 -21.13
N PRO A 585 9.29 39.38 -20.80
CA PRO A 585 8.17 39.75 -19.93
C PRO A 585 6.83 39.68 -20.65
N SER A 586 5.74 39.52 -19.90
CA SER A 586 4.35 39.53 -20.42
C SER A 586 3.98 40.80 -21.18
N SER A 587 4.66 41.91 -20.88
CA SER A 587 4.50 43.18 -21.60
C SER A 587 4.87 43.07 -23.08
N LEU A 588 5.76 42.15 -23.48
CA LEU A 588 6.07 41.86 -24.88
C LEU A 588 4.85 41.30 -25.61
N VAL A 589 4.16 40.34 -25.00
CA VAL A 589 2.97 39.70 -25.60
C VAL A 589 1.84 40.72 -25.72
N ASN A 590 1.62 41.53 -24.69
CA ASN A 590 0.61 42.60 -24.72
C ASN A 590 0.91 43.63 -25.81
N HIS A 591 2.18 44.03 -25.96
CA HIS A 591 2.62 44.93 -27.02
C HIS A 591 2.36 44.36 -28.42
N LEU A 592 2.63 43.07 -28.63
CA LEU A 592 2.36 42.38 -29.90
C LEU A 592 0.86 42.30 -30.22
N ILE A 593 0.03 41.97 -29.22
CA ILE A 593 -1.44 41.95 -29.35
C ILE A 593 -1.95 43.33 -29.75
N ASP A 594 -1.51 44.39 -29.07
CA ASP A 594 -1.95 45.75 -29.31
C ASP A 594 -1.50 46.24 -30.70
N GLN A 595 -0.28 45.91 -31.12
CA GLN A 595 0.20 46.21 -32.47
C GLN A 595 -0.57 45.45 -33.55
N ALA A 596 -0.75 44.14 -33.38
CA ALA A 596 -1.50 43.31 -34.32
C ALA A 596 -2.94 43.83 -34.48
N GLY A 597 -3.57 44.24 -33.36
CA GLY A 597 -4.92 44.81 -33.36
C GLY A 597 -5.07 46.11 -34.17
N ASN A 598 -3.98 46.86 -34.36
CA ASN A 598 -3.95 48.08 -35.14
C ASN A 598 -3.66 47.85 -36.64
N THR A 599 -3.26 46.64 -37.04
CA THR A 599 -3.02 46.30 -38.45
C THR A 599 -4.33 46.18 -39.22
N GLN A 600 -4.28 46.50 -40.52
CA GLN A 600 -5.47 46.49 -41.37
C GLN A 600 -6.03 45.07 -41.57
N ILE A 601 -5.18 44.05 -41.65
CA ILE A 601 -5.62 42.66 -41.83
C ILE A 601 -6.44 42.15 -40.64
N VAL A 602 -6.02 42.46 -39.41
CA VAL A 602 -6.77 42.10 -38.20
C VAL A 602 -8.09 42.87 -38.12
N GLN A 603 -8.11 44.15 -38.50
CA GLN A 603 -9.35 44.93 -38.58
C GLN A 603 -10.32 44.39 -39.63
N ASP A 604 -9.80 44.01 -40.80
CA ASP A 604 -10.58 43.41 -41.89
C ASP A 604 -11.20 42.07 -41.47
N GLN A 605 -10.44 41.23 -40.76
CA GLN A 605 -10.93 39.94 -40.27
C GLN A 605 -11.95 40.10 -39.12
N LYS A 606 -11.76 41.07 -38.21
CA LYS A 606 -12.74 41.42 -37.16
C LYS A 606 -14.05 41.95 -37.75
N ALA A 607 -13.98 42.71 -38.84
CA ALA A 607 -15.16 43.23 -39.53
C ALA A 607 -15.94 42.13 -40.27
N ASN A 608 -15.28 41.05 -40.68
CA ASN A 608 -15.88 39.93 -41.42
C ASN A 608 -15.64 38.57 -40.75
N PRO A 609 -16.28 38.24 -39.61
CA PRO A 609 -15.98 37.02 -38.86
C PRO A 609 -16.27 35.70 -39.58
N ALA A 610 -17.19 35.70 -40.55
CA ALA A 610 -17.59 34.50 -41.30
C ALA A 610 -16.74 34.24 -42.56
N THR A 611 -15.87 35.18 -42.93
CA THR A 611 -15.08 35.15 -44.17
C THR A 611 -13.61 35.14 -43.83
N ASN A 612 -12.87 34.21 -44.41
CA ASN A 612 -11.43 34.18 -44.33
C ASN A 612 -10.85 35.30 -45.20
N VAL A 613 -10.23 36.32 -44.58
CA VAL A 613 -9.70 37.47 -45.34
C VAL A 613 -8.40 37.16 -46.09
N ILE A 614 -7.74 36.05 -45.75
CA ILE A 614 -6.52 35.57 -46.41
C ILE A 614 -6.89 34.92 -47.75
N THR A 615 -7.93 34.08 -47.77
CA THR A 615 -8.34 33.34 -48.98
C THR A 615 -9.52 33.97 -49.74
N GLY A 616 -10.27 34.87 -49.10
CA GLY A 616 -11.46 35.52 -49.65
C GLY A 616 -12.73 34.67 -49.65
N LYS A 617 -12.70 33.46 -49.06
CA LYS A 617 -13.84 32.51 -49.02
C LYS A 617 -14.52 32.49 -47.64
N SER A 618 -15.75 32.00 -47.54
CA SER A 618 -16.37 31.78 -46.23
C SER A 618 -15.78 30.55 -45.55
N PHE A 619 -15.65 30.58 -44.21
CA PHE A 619 -15.13 29.43 -43.46
C PHE A 619 -15.99 28.17 -43.65
N ALA A 620 -17.32 28.35 -43.82
CA ALA A 620 -18.24 27.24 -44.10
C ALA A 620 -18.00 26.60 -45.49
N ASP A 621 -17.69 27.41 -46.51
CA ASP A 621 -17.38 26.91 -47.85
C ASP A 621 -16.04 26.16 -47.86
N GLU A 622 -15.05 26.62 -47.09
CA GLU A 622 -13.74 25.96 -46.97
C GLU A 622 -13.85 24.62 -46.22
N GLU A 623 -14.62 24.58 -45.13
CA GLU A 623 -14.88 23.33 -44.38
C GLU A 623 -15.64 22.30 -45.23
N SER A 624 -16.58 22.75 -46.06
CA SER A 624 -17.33 21.87 -46.98
C SER A 624 -16.46 21.29 -48.11
N ASN A 625 -15.49 22.07 -48.62
CA ASN A 625 -14.56 21.63 -49.65
C ASN A 625 -13.51 20.64 -49.09
N GLN A 626 -13.09 20.81 -47.83
CA GLN A 626 -12.24 19.84 -47.12
C GLN A 626 -12.97 18.51 -46.87
N LYS A 627 -14.26 18.52 -46.45
CA LYS A 627 -15.04 17.30 -46.16
C LYS A 627 -15.45 16.50 -47.41
N ASN A 628 -15.61 17.16 -48.57
CA ASN A 628 -16.07 16.52 -49.81
C ASN A 628 -14.94 15.97 -50.69
N GLY A 629 -13.67 16.08 -50.29
CA GLY A 629 -12.54 15.53 -51.05
C GLY A 629 -12.30 16.19 -52.42
N ASN A 630 -13.02 17.26 -52.77
CA ASN A 630 -12.80 18.07 -53.97
C ASN A 630 -11.64 19.07 -53.76
N GLY A 631 -10.55 18.61 -53.16
CA GLY A 631 -9.28 19.30 -53.26
C GLY A 631 -8.85 19.28 -54.73
N PHE A 632 -8.55 20.46 -55.26
CA PHE A 632 -7.83 20.72 -56.51
C PHE A 632 -7.80 19.59 -57.57
N ASP A 633 -8.50 19.79 -58.70
CA ASP A 633 -8.51 18.85 -59.82
C ASP A 633 -7.14 18.80 -60.53
N MET A 634 -6.35 17.76 -60.23
CA MET A 634 -5.02 17.52 -60.80
C MET A 634 -5.01 17.46 -62.34
N SER A 635 -6.15 17.27 -63.00
CA SER A 635 -6.23 17.30 -64.47
C SER A 635 -5.95 18.68 -65.09
N SER A 636 -5.96 19.74 -64.27
CA SER A 636 -5.65 21.12 -64.70
C SER A 636 -4.15 21.46 -64.71
N LEU A 637 -3.30 20.64 -64.05
CA LEU A 637 -1.85 20.87 -63.90
C LEU A 637 -1.07 20.66 -65.20
N PHE A 638 -1.59 19.82 -66.08
CA PHE A 638 -0.92 19.40 -67.30
C PHE A 638 -1.87 19.50 -68.49
N THR A 639 -1.36 19.99 -69.61
CA THR A 639 -2.00 19.84 -70.91
C THR A 639 -1.29 18.75 -71.71
N ILE A 640 -2.08 17.78 -72.18
CA ILE A 640 -1.58 16.61 -72.89
C ILE A 640 -1.87 16.77 -74.37
N ASP A 641 -0.82 16.85 -75.20
CA ASP A 641 -0.94 16.79 -76.65
C ASP A 641 -1.11 15.33 -77.09
N GLY A 642 -2.37 14.92 -77.27
CA GLY A 642 -2.74 13.55 -77.59
C GLY A 642 -2.13 13.00 -78.89
N GLN A 643 -1.77 13.85 -79.86
CA GLN A 643 -1.14 13.39 -81.10
C GLN A 643 0.35 13.09 -80.92
N LYS A 644 1.05 13.91 -80.13
CA LYS A 644 2.45 13.66 -79.77
C LYS A 644 2.60 12.46 -78.85
N LEU A 645 1.70 12.34 -77.87
CA LEU A 645 1.65 11.19 -76.97
C LEU A 645 1.52 9.89 -77.77
N GLN A 646 0.63 9.88 -78.79
CA GLN A 646 0.39 8.70 -79.61
C GLN A 646 1.60 8.34 -80.50
N SER A 647 2.39 9.33 -80.94
CA SER A 647 3.62 9.10 -81.69
C SER A 647 4.81 8.66 -80.84
N ALA A 648 4.76 8.90 -79.51
CA ALA A 648 5.80 8.51 -78.57
C ALA A 648 5.78 7.01 -78.23
N PHE A 649 4.69 6.29 -78.56
CA PHE A 649 4.53 4.87 -78.30
C PHE A 649 4.60 4.05 -79.59
N THR A 650 5.57 3.14 -79.69
CA THR A 650 5.71 2.16 -80.78
C THR A 650 5.48 0.74 -80.27
N PHE A 651 4.84 -0.11 -81.08
CA PHE A 651 4.35 -1.42 -80.64
C PHE A 651 4.77 -2.53 -81.61
N ASP A 652 5.60 -3.48 -81.15
CA ASP A 652 6.08 -4.62 -81.95
C ASP A 652 5.27 -5.89 -81.67
N GLN A 653 4.35 -6.21 -82.59
CA GLN A 653 3.43 -7.35 -82.47
C GLN A 653 4.11 -8.72 -82.54
N SER A 654 5.36 -8.82 -83.01
CA SER A 654 6.04 -10.10 -83.19
C SER A 654 6.58 -10.70 -81.88
N VAL A 655 6.93 -9.84 -80.92
CA VAL A 655 7.47 -10.22 -79.60
C VAL A 655 6.38 -10.77 -78.67
N LEU A 656 5.15 -10.25 -78.78
CA LEU A 656 3.99 -10.71 -78.02
C LEU A 656 3.49 -12.10 -78.44
N ALA A 657 3.60 -12.45 -79.72
CA ALA A 657 3.17 -13.75 -80.22
C ALA A 657 4.10 -14.91 -79.77
N ALA A 658 5.40 -14.65 -79.59
CA ALA A 658 6.37 -15.64 -79.13
C ALA A 658 6.27 -15.93 -77.61
N GLY A 659 5.85 -14.95 -76.81
CA GLY A 659 5.71 -15.08 -75.36
C GLY A 659 4.49 -15.90 -74.90
N LEU A 660 3.48 -16.08 -75.76
CA LEU A 660 2.21 -16.73 -75.42
C LEU A 660 2.12 -18.21 -75.82
N GLN A 661 3.04 -18.73 -76.65
CA GLN A 661 2.99 -20.13 -77.13
C GLN A 661 3.60 -21.16 -76.16
N GLY A 662 4.20 -20.73 -75.04
CA GLY A 662 4.80 -21.62 -74.03
C GLY A 662 4.12 -21.59 -72.66
N ALA A 663 2.97 -20.93 -72.53
CA ALA A 663 2.31 -20.69 -71.24
C ALA A 663 1.24 -21.76 -70.95
N ASP A 664 1.66 -22.99 -70.69
CA ASP A 664 0.79 -23.98 -70.02
C ASP A 664 1.09 -23.95 -68.51
N LEU A 665 0.26 -23.19 -67.77
CA LEU A 665 0.37 -23.06 -66.31
C LEU A 665 0.16 -24.40 -65.59
N GLY A 666 -0.52 -25.36 -66.22
CA GLY A 666 -0.79 -26.67 -65.64
C GLY A 666 0.42 -27.61 -65.61
N ALA A 667 1.35 -27.48 -66.58
CA ALA A 667 2.51 -28.37 -66.68
C ALA A 667 3.70 -27.95 -65.80
N SER A 668 3.67 -26.74 -65.22
CA SER A 668 4.76 -26.16 -64.43
C SER A 668 4.63 -26.33 -62.91
N MET A 669 3.50 -26.84 -62.43
CA MET A 669 3.29 -27.15 -61.02
C MET A 669 3.65 -28.62 -60.75
N ASP A 670 4.94 -28.90 -60.56
CA ASP A 670 5.38 -30.20 -60.06
C ASP A 670 5.19 -30.27 -58.54
N LEU A 671 4.06 -30.84 -58.13
CA LEU A 671 3.67 -31.01 -56.72
C LEU A 671 4.18 -32.35 -56.13
N SER A 672 4.95 -33.13 -56.88
CA SER A 672 5.37 -34.49 -56.48
C SER A 672 6.48 -34.52 -55.40
N GLY A 673 7.11 -33.37 -55.11
CA GLY A 673 8.24 -33.24 -54.17
C GLY A 673 7.93 -32.60 -52.81
N MET A 674 6.67 -32.30 -52.49
CA MET A 674 6.32 -31.68 -51.20
C MET A 674 6.45 -32.69 -50.05
N ASN A 675 7.45 -32.48 -49.18
CA ASN A 675 7.65 -33.27 -47.98
C ASN A 675 6.87 -32.63 -46.81
N LEU A 676 5.63 -33.06 -46.61
CA LEU A 676 4.81 -32.62 -45.46
C LEU A 676 5.35 -33.26 -44.17
N ASP A 677 5.72 -32.45 -43.19
CA ASP A 677 6.24 -32.94 -41.90
C ASP A 677 5.12 -33.39 -40.96
N LEU A 678 4.78 -34.67 -41.10
CA LEU A 678 3.72 -35.35 -40.34
C LEU A 678 4.12 -35.66 -38.89
N SER A 679 5.36 -35.35 -38.47
CA SER A 679 5.84 -35.60 -37.10
C SER A 679 5.21 -34.67 -36.05
N SER A 680 4.59 -33.58 -36.50
CA SER A 680 3.91 -32.58 -35.65
C SER A 680 2.47 -32.92 -35.29
N LEU A 681 1.95 -34.06 -35.77
CA LEU A 681 0.58 -34.49 -35.47
C LEU A 681 0.46 -35.00 -34.01
N PRO A 682 -0.60 -34.60 -33.27
CA PRO A 682 -0.81 -35.07 -31.90
C PRO A 682 -0.96 -36.60 -31.88
N ALA A 683 -0.30 -37.29 -30.94
CA ALA A 683 -0.42 -38.75 -30.85
C ALA A 683 -1.89 -39.17 -30.58
N PHE A 684 -2.41 -40.15 -31.33
CA PHE A 684 -3.74 -40.69 -31.09
C PHE A 684 -3.77 -41.39 -29.72
N ASP A 685 -4.40 -40.75 -28.73
CA ASP A 685 -4.55 -41.30 -27.39
C ASP A 685 -5.81 -42.17 -27.30
N ALA A 686 -5.62 -43.48 -27.33
CA ALA A 686 -6.71 -44.45 -27.22
C ALA A 686 -7.17 -44.68 -25.77
N SER A 687 -6.47 -44.12 -24.77
CA SER A 687 -6.74 -44.40 -23.34
C SER A 687 -8.06 -43.81 -22.83
N SER A 688 -8.61 -42.81 -23.52
CA SER A 688 -9.90 -42.19 -23.19
C SER A 688 -11.12 -42.94 -23.75
N ILE A 689 -10.92 -44.05 -24.47
CA ILE A 689 -12.01 -44.84 -25.06
C ILE A 689 -12.49 -45.89 -24.04
N SER A 690 -13.45 -45.51 -23.19
CA SER A 690 -14.08 -46.42 -22.23
C SER A 690 -15.27 -47.17 -22.86
N ILE A 691 -15.21 -48.50 -22.93
CA ILE A 691 -16.32 -49.34 -23.39
C ILE A 691 -17.33 -49.46 -22.23
N ASP A 692 -18.56 -48.99 -22.43
CA ASP A 692 -19.67 -49.23 -21.50
C ASP A 692 -20.16 -50.69 -21.65
N PRO A 693 -20.00 -51.56 -20.63
CA PRO A 693 -20.41 -52.96 -20.70
C PRO A 693 -21.92 -53.12 -20.91
N SER A 694 -22.72 -52.13 -20.55
CA SER A 694 -24.19 -52.17 -20.67
C SER A 694 -24.69 -51.97 -22.11
N ALA A 695 -23.84 -51.44 -23.00
CA ALA A 695 -24.18 -51.22 -24.40
C ALA A 695 -23.98 -52.47 -25.28
N ILE A 696 -23.43 -53.56 -24.72
CA ILE A 696 -23.24 -54.83 -25.40
C ILE A 696 -24.54 -55.64 -25.29
N ASP A 697 -25.23 -55.85 -26.41
CA ASP A 697 -26.51 -56.60 -26.42
C ASP A 697 -26.28 -58.11 -26.21
N VAL A 698 -26.31 -58.53 -24.95
CA VAL A 698 -26.19 -59.93 -24.52
C VAL A 698 -27.53 -60.59 -24.23
N SER A 699 -28.66 -59.98 -24.63
CA SER A 699 -30.03 -60.42 -24.32
C SER A 699 -30.37 -61.87 -24.72
N LYS A 700 -29.57 -62.50 -25.61
CA LYS A 700 -29.70 -63.91 -26.01
C LYS A 700 -28.95 -64.90 -25.10
N LEU A 701 -28.20 -64.42 -24.13
CA LEU A 701 -27.34 -65.20 -23.23
C LEU A 701 -27.83 -64.98 -21.80
N ASN A 702 -28.74 -65.84 -21.34
CA ASN A 702 -29.52 -65.68 -20.10
C ASN A 702 -28.67 -65.81 -18.81
N LEU A 703 -27.75 -64.87 -18.55
CA LEU A 703 -26.78 -64.83 -17.45
C LEU A 703 -26.57 -63.38 -16.95
N ASP A 704 -26.26 -63.22 -15.65
CA ASP A 704 -26.01 -61.93 -14.98
C ASP A 704 -24.51 -61.60 -14.96
N PHE A 705 -24.12 -60.43 -15.49
CA PHE A 705 -22.73 -59.98 -15.69
C PHE A 705 -22.37 -58.74 -14.85
N SER A 706 -23.18 -58.36 -13.87
CA SER A 706 -23.06 -57.12 -13.09
C SER A 706 -21.81 -56.99 -12.20
N GLY A 707 -20.93 -58.00 -12.13
CA GLY A 707 -19.70 -58.01 -11.33
C GLY A 707 -18.39 -58.17 -12.10
N LEU A 708 -18.40 -58.05 -13.43
CA LEU A 708 -17.21 -58.17 -14.29
C LEU A 708 -16.64 -56.78 -14.63
N ASP A 709 -15.44 -56.49 -14.15
CA ASP A 709 -14.69 -55.29 -14.52
C ASP A 709 -13.68 -55.65 -15.62
N ILE A 710 -14.03 -55.32 -16.87
CA ILE A 710 -13.25 -55.69 -18.05
C ILE A 710 -12.45 -54.46 -18.50
N SER A 711 -11.23 -54.35 -17.98
CA SER A 711 -10.28 -53.31 -18.40
C SER A 711 -9.47 -53.80 -19.62
N PHE A 712 -9.66 -53.15 -20.77
CA PHE A 712 -8.94 -53.45 -22.02
C PHE A 712 -7.64 -52.66 -22.16
N ASP A 713 -6.91 -52.53 -21.06
CA ASP A 713 -5.68 -51.74 -21.03
C ASP A 713 -4.59 -52.43 -21.88
N GLY A 714 -4.02 -51.69 -22.84
CA GLY A 714 -3.02 -52.19 -23.79
C GLY A 714 -3.54 -52.90 -25.06
N VAL A 715 -4.85 -52.99 -25.29
CA VAL A 715 -5.41 -53.55 -26.55
C VAL A 715 -5.56 -52.44 -27.59
N GLN A 716 -4.56 -52.26 -28.45
CA GLN A 716 -4.57 -51.23 -29.49
C GLN A 716 -4.70 -51.84 -30.90
N PRO A 717 -5.54 -51.27 -31.78
CA PRO A 717 -5.59 -51.67 -33.17
C PRO A 717 -4.27 -51.31 -33.87
N THR A 718 -3.81 -52.18 -34.77
CA THR A 718 -2.61 -51.87 -35.57
C THR A 718 -3.02 -50.99 -36.74
N ILE A 719 -2.55 -49.74 -36.76
CA ILE A 719 -2.77 -48.82 -37.86
C ILE A 719 -1.74 -49.13 -38.95
N LYS A 720 -2.21 -49.42 -40.17
CA LYS A 720 -1.36 -49.51 -41.37
C LYS A 720 -1.00 -48.09 -41.79
N THR A 721 0.08 -47.58 -41.21
CA THR A 721 0.55 -46.21 -41.41
C THR A 721 0.78 -45.89 -42.89
N ASP A 722 1.26 -46.85 -43.68
CA ASP A 722 1.46 -46.68 -45.13
C ASP A 722 0.14 -46.48 -45.88
N ALA A 723 -0.90 -47.24 -45.51
CA ALA A 723 -2.23 -47.14 -46.13
C ALA A 723 -2.95 -45.84 -45.70
N LEU A 724 -2.79 -45.44 -44.44
CA LEU A 724 -3.31 -44.17 -43.92
C LEU A 724 -2.64 -42.99 -44.63
N THR A 725 -1.31 -43.00 -44.74
CA THR A 725 -0.53 -41.91 -45.36
C THR A 725 -0.85 -41.79 -46.84
N ALA A 726 -0.94 -42.91 -47.57
CA ALA A 726 -1.34 -42.91 -48.98
C ALA A 726 -2.79 -42.42 -49.16
N GLY A 727 -3.69 -42.81 -48.27
CA GLY A 727 -5.09 -42.38 -48.31
C GLY A 727 -5.28 -40.88 -48.00
N VAL A 728 -4.59 -40.37 -46.98
CA VAL A 728 -4.59 -38.95 -46.62
C VAL A 728 -4.00 -38.11 -47.77
N MET A 729 -2.88 -38.54 -48.36
CA MET A 729 -2.32 -37.86 -49.54
C MET A 729 -3.28 -37.86 -50.73
N GLY A 730 -4.01 -38.96 -50.96
CA GLY A 730 -5.04 -39.01 -52.00
C GLY A 730 -6.18 -38.00 -51.79
N ILE A 731 -6.55 -37.73 -50.54
CA ILE A 731 -7.55 -36.72 -50.20
C ILE A 731 -6.98 -35.31 -50.40
N VAL A 732 -5.76 -35.04 -49.91
CA VAL A 732 -5.11 -33.72 -50.10
C VAL A 732 -4.93 -33.39 -51.59
N GLN A 733 -4.55 -34.36 -52.41
CA GLN A 733 -4.37 -34.17 -53.86
C GLN A 733 -5.69 -33.91 -54.60
N GLY A 734 -6.85 -34.25 -54.02
CA GLY A 734 -8.16 -33.93 -54.58
C GLY A 734 -8.58 -32.48 -54.40
N TYR A 735 -7.96 -31.75 -53.46
CA TYR A 735 -8.33 -30.39 -53.09
C TYR A 735 -8.21 -29.36 -54.23
N PRO A 736 -7.13 -29.30 -55.01
CA PRO A 736 -7.01 -28.32 -56.09
C PRO A 736 -8.11 -28.47 -57.15
N ALA A 737 -8.45 -29.73 -57.49
CA ALA A 737 -9.51 -30.01 -58.45
C ALA A 737 -10.90 -29.62 -57.91
N TRP A 738 -11.14 -29.80 -56.61
CA TRP A 738 -12.38 -29.36 -55.96
C TRP A 738 -12.48 -27.83 -55.85
N LEU A 739 -11.38 -27.15 -55.50
CA LEU A 739 -11.33 -25.69 -55.40
C LEU A 739 -11.53 -25.02 -56.76
N ALA A 740 -10.99 -25.61 -57.83
CA ALA A 740 -11.24 -25.14 -59.19
C ALA A 740 -12.73 -25.21 -59.60
N ALA A 741 -13.51 -26.11 -58.99
CA ALA A 741 -14.95 -26.22 -59.19
C ALA A 741 -15.77 -25.30 -58.26
N HIS A 742 -15.17 -24.72 -57.21
CA HIS A 742 -15.81 -23.85 -56.22
C HIS A 742 -15.03 -22.53 -56.03
N PRO A 743 -14.98 -21.66 -57.07
CA PRO A 743 -14.16 -20.46 -57.09
C PRO A 743 -14.55 -19.41 -56.04
N GLU A 744 -15.76 -19.48 -55.48
CA GLU A 744 -16.23 -18.59 -54.41
C GLU A 744 -15.39 -18.66 -53.13
N TYR A 745 -14.66 -19.75 -52.90
CA TYR A 745 -13.80 -19.93 -51.73
C TYR A 745 -12.32 -19.57 -51.99
N ALA A 746 -11.97 -19.14 -53.21
CA ALA A 746 -10.58 -18.90 -53.62
C ALA A 746 -9.84 -17.80 -52.83
N GLY A 747 -10.57 -16.93 -52.13
CA GLY A 747 -10.01 -15.83 -51.34
C GLY A 747 -9.87 -16.07 -49.83
N ASN A 748 -10.35 -17.20 -49.30
CA ASN A 748 -10.30 -17.50 -47.87
C ASN A 748 -9.96 -18.97 -47.63
N VAL A 749 -8.68 -19.22 -47.35
CA VAL A 749 -8.10 -20.56 -47.22
C VAL A 749 -8.77 -21.37 -46.11
N ASP A 750 -9.02 -20.76 -44.95
CA ASP A 750 -9.62 -21.45 -43.80
C ASP A 750 -11.07 -21.86 -44.09
N ALA A 751 -11.84 -20.97 -44.73
CA ALA A 751 -13.20 -21.27 -45.17
C ALA A 751 -13.23 -22.34 -46.28
N ALA A 752 -12.27 -22.31 -47.21
CA ALA A 752 -12.16 -23.25 -48.32
C ALA A 752 -11.81 -24.67 -47.83
N VAL A 753 -10.86 -24.79 -46.90
CA VAL A 753 -10.46 -26.07 -46.29
C VAL A 753 -11.63 -26.64 -45.48
N ALA A 754 -12.31 -25.80 -44.69
CA ALA A 754 -13.49 -26.24 -43.93
C ALA A 754 -14.61 -26.75 -44.84
N ALA A 755 -14.89 -26.04 -45.95
CA ALA A 755 -15.90 -26.46 -46.92
C ALA A 755 -15.51 -27.75 -47.66
N TYR A 756 -14.23 -27.93 -48.03
CA TYR A 756 -13.75 -29.14 -48.68
C TYR A 756 -13.86 -30.39 -47.80
N LEU A 757 -13.49 -30.27 -46.52
CA LEU A 757 -13.60 -31.38 -45.56
C LEU A 757 -15.06 -31.70 -45.20
N ALA A 758 -15.96 -30.73 -45.38
CA ALA A 758 -17.40 -30.93 -45.24
C ALA A 758 -18.07 -31.55 -46.49
N ASP A 759 -17.36 -31.64 -47.62
CA ASP A 759 -17.91 -32.17 -48.87
C ASP A 759 -18.28 -33.66 -48.74
N PRO A 760 -19.50 -34.08 -49.15
CA PRO A 760 -19.95 -35.47 -48.99
C PRO A 760 -19.06 -36.51 -49.66
N ALA A 761 -18.44 -36.19 -50.80
CA ALA A 761 -17.53 -37.10 -51.50
C ALA A 761 -16.20 -37.22 -50.77
N THR A 762 -15.69 -36.10 -50.24
CA THR A 762 -14.47 -36.08 -49.40
C THR A 762 -14.68 -36.85 -48.09
N GLN A 763 -15.85 -36.71 -47.45
CA GLN A 763 -16.19 -37.48 -46.25
C GLN A 763 -16.29 -38.97 -46.53
N ALA A 764 -16.87 -39.36 -47.68
CA ALA A 764 -16.94 -40.77 -48.09
C ALA A 764 -15.54 -41.36 -48.37
N ALA A 765 -14.65 -40.59 -49.02
CA ALA A 765 -13.26 -40.99 -49.23
C ALA A 765 -12.51 -41.13 -47.91
N MET A 766 -12.71 -40.19 -46.97
CA MET A 766 -12.14 -40.24 -45.62
C MET A 766 -12.59 -41.49 -44.86
N GLN A 767 -13.87 -41.84 -44.94
CA GLN A 767 -14.41 -43.06 -44.33
C GLN A 767 -13.81 -44.33 -44.95
N GLN A 768 -13.57 -44.37 -46.26
CA GLN A 768 -12.90 -45.50 -46.91
C GLN A 768 -11.43 -45.64 -46.48
N VAL A 769 -10.72 -44.51 -46.34
CA VAL A 769 -9.33 -44.51 -45.87
C VAL A 769 -9.24 -45.01 -44.43
N ILE A 770 -10.12 -44.55 -43.54
CA ILE A 770 -10.20 -45.03 -42.14
C ILE A 770 -10.51 -46.54 -42.12
N ALA A 771 -11.51 -46.99 -42.89
CA ALA A 771 -11.91 -48.39 -42.92
C ALA A 771 -10.81 -49.33 -43.45
N GLY A 772 -9.97 -48.86 -44.39
CA GLY A 772 -8.87 -49.64 -44.98
C GLY A 772 -7.54 -49.57 -44.21
N SER A 773 -7.37 -48.60 -43.31
CA SER A 773 -6.10 -48.34 -42.61
C SER A 773 -6.03 -48.95 -41.21
N ILE A 774 -7.15 -49.43 -40.65
CA ILE A 774 -7.16 -50.07 -39.33
C ILE A 774 -7.23 -51.60 -39.49
N ASP A 775 -6.23 -52.30 -38.95
CA ASP A 775 -6.22 -53.76 -38.92
C ASP A 775 -6.63 -54.30 -37.54
N PHE A 776 -7.82 -54.90 -37.49
CA PHE A 776 -8.40 -55.46 -36.27
C PHE A 776 -8.09 -56.95 -36.07
N SER A 777 -7.36 -57.59 -37.00
CA SER A 777 -7.14 -59.05 -37.00
C SER A 777 -6.32 -59.55 -35.80
N GLY A 778 -5.44 -58.72 -35.23
CA GLY A 778 -4.67 -59.06 -34.02
C GLY A 778 -5.44 -58.94 -32.71
N MET A 779 -6.50 -58.14 -32.67
CA MET A 779 -7.26 -57.85 -31.44
C MET A 779 -8.15 -59.01 -31.01
N SER A 780 -8.75 -59.75 -31.95
CA SER A 780 -9.65 -60.86 -31.59
C SER A 780 -8.96 -61.95 -30.77
N GLY A 781 -7.68 -62.23 -31.07
CA GLY A 781 -6.88 -63.19 -30.31
C GLY A 781 -6.48 -62.69 -28.91
N GLN A 782 -6.17 -61.40 -28.77
CA GLN A 782 -5.81 -60.79 -27.48
C GLN A 782 -7.03 -60.64 -26.56
N ILE A 783 -8.17 -60.22 -27.13
CA ILE A 783 -9.45 -60.13 -26.42
C ILE A 783 -9.93 -61.53 -26.01
N GLU A 784 -9.81 -62.55 -26.89
CA GLU A 784 -10.16 -63.94 -26.54
C GLU A 784 -9.25 -64.48 -25.42
N GLN A 785 -7.95 -64.17 -25.44
CA GLN A 785 -6.99 -64.65 -24.45
C GLN A 785 -7.16 -63.96 -23.08
N GLN A 786 -7.41 -62.66 -23.04
CA GLN A 786 -7.73 -61.93 -21.79
C GLN A 786 -9.09 -62.36 -21.20
N LEU A 787 -10.11 -62.52 -22.05
CA LEU A 787 -11.40 -63.05 -21.61
C LEU A 787 -11.25 -64.49 -21.10
N ARG A 788 -10.43 -65.34 -21.74
CA ARG A 788 -10.14 -66.69 -21.21
C ARG A 788 -9.47 -66.64 -19.85
N ASP A 789 -8.46 -65.81 -19.66
CA ASP A 789 -7.72 -65.74 -18.40
C ASP A 789 -8.62 -65.28 -17.24
N GLN A 790 -9.46 -64.25 -17.45
CA GLN A 790 -10.42 -63.79 -16.44
C GLN A 790 -11.59 -64.76 -16.21
N LEU A 791 -12.18 -65.35 -17.27
CA LEU A 791 -13.29 -66.29 -17.15
C LEU A 791 -12.85 -67.67 -16.60
N SER A 792 -11.57 -68.03 -16.72
CA SER A 792 -11.02 -69.30 -16.21
C SER A 792 -11.09 -69.43 -14.68
N GLN A 793 -11.19 -68.31 -13.95
CA GLN A 793 -11.29 -68.32 -12.48
C GLN A 793 -12.73 -68.49 -11.96
N GLN A 794 -13.77 -68.30 -12.79
CA GLN A 794 -15.16 -68.26 -12.31
C GLN A 794 -16.15 -69.20 -13.04
N ILE A 795 -15.84 -69.73 -14.24
CA ILE A 795 -16.83 -70.48 -15.03
C ILE A 795 -16.28 -71.83 -15.55
N GLY A 796 -17.03 -72.92 -15.32
CA GLY A 796 -16.63 -74.30 -15.63
C GLY A 796 -16.49 -74.63 -17.12
N GLN A 797 -15.65 -75.63 -17.42
CA GLN A 797 -15.15 -76.02 -18.76
C GLN A 797 -16.21 -76.29 -19.86
N GLN A 798 -17.49 -76.50 -19.53
CA GLN A 798 -18.53 -76.75 -20.54
C GLN A 798 -19.17 -75.47 -21.12
N ILE A 799 -19.07 -74.33 -20.43
CA ILE A 799 -19.68 -73.07 -20.88
C ILE A 799 -18.71 -72.24 -21.77
N GLN A 800 -17.40 -72.53 -21.71
CA GLN A 800 -16.37 -71.83 -22.51
C GLN A 800 -16.48 -72.05 -24.03
N GLN A 801 -17.01 -73.18 -24.52
CA GLN A 801 -16.97 -73.49 -25.96
C GLN A 801 -18.04 -72.82 -26.81
N GLN A 802 -19.13 -72.31 -26.21
CA GLN A 802 -20.22 -71.66 -26.95
C GLN A 802 -20.37 -70.17 -26.65
N LEU A 803 -20.07 -69.73 -25.42
CA LEU A 803 -20.29 -68.35 -24.99
C LEU A 803 -19.14 -67.42 -25.38
N LEU A 804 -17.91 -67.95 -25.38
CA LEU A 804 -16.71 -67.15 -25.63
C LEU A 804 -16.71 -66.52 -27.02
N PRO A 805 -16.96 -67.25 -28.14
CA PRO A 805 -16.93 -66.68 -29.49
C PRO A 805 -18.02 -65.62 -29.73
N ALA A 806 -19.19 -65.80 -29.10
CA ALA A 806 -20.31 -64.87 -29.26
C ALA A 806 -20.07 -63.54 -28.53
N LEU A 807 -19.46 -63.59 -27.33
CA LEU A 807 -19.04 -62.40 -26.58
C LEU A 807 -17.88 -61.67 -27.27
N THR A 808 -16.86 -62.38 -27.77
CA THR A 808 -15.76 -61.73 -28.54
C THR A 808 -16.28 -61.04 -29.79
N GLN A 809 -17.29 -61.61 -30.46
CA GLN A 809 -17.85 -61.01 -31.67
C GLN A 809 -18.76 -59.81 -31.40
N ALA A 810 -19.48 -59.79 -30.28
CA ALA A 810 -20.30 -58.64 -29.87
C ALA A 810 -19.42 -57.47 -29.35
N ILE A 811 -18.37 -57.77 -28.60
CA ILE A 811 -17.42 -56.76 -28.11
C ILE A 811 -16.60 -56.17 -29.27
N SER A 812 -16.15 -57.00 -30.22
CA SER A 812 -15.36 -56.53 -31.35
C SER A 812 -16.16 -55.62 -32.30
N SER A 813 -17.44 -55.89 -32.53
CA SER A 813 -18.28 -55.04 -33.39
C SER A 813 -18.61 -53.69 -32.76
N GLN A 814 -18.90 -53.66 -31.45
CA GLN A 814 -19.16 -52.42 -30.70
C GLN A 814 -17.89 -51.55 -30.63
N LEU A 815 -16.74 -52.16 -30.33
CA LEU A 815 -15.45 -51.49 -30.26
C LEU A 815 -15.05 -50.92 -31.63
N GLN A 816 -15.27 -51.67 -32.71
CA GLN A 816 -14.99 -51.20 -34.07
C GLN A 816 -15.82 -49.95 -34.44
N ALA A 817 -17.08 -49.87 -33.99
CA ALA A 817 -17.93 -48.71 -34.24
C ALA A 817 -17.49 -47.46 -33.45
N GLN A 818 -17.19 -47.60 -32.16
CA GLN A 818 -16.75 -46.47 -31.32
C GLN A 818 -15.36 -45.97 -31.70
N LEU A 819 -14.44 -46.88 -31.99
CA LEU A 819 -13.07 -46.55 -32.37
C LEU A 819 -13.04 -45.94 -33.78
N GLY A 820 -13.95 -46.35 -34.67
CA GLY A 820 -14.18 -45.70 -35.96
C GLY A 820 -14.64 -44.25 -35.83
N ALA A 821 -15.58 -43.95 -34.92
CA ALA A 821 -16.07 -42.59 -34.69
C ALA A 821 -15.01 -41.68 -34.03
N ALA A 822 -14.24 -42.22 -33.08
CA ALA A 822 -13.12 -41.49 -32.45
C ALA A 822 -11.99 -41.19 -33.45
N MET A 823 -11.63 -42.18 -34.28
CA MET A 823 -10.67 -42.01 -35.37
C MET A 823 -11.15 -41.02 -36.43
N GLN A 824 -12.46 -40.98 -36.73
CA GLN A 824 -13.02 -40.01 -37.67
C GLN A 824 -12.89 -38.58 -37.15
N THR A 825 -13.14 -38.37 -35.86
CA THR A 825 -13.01 -37.04 -35.22
C THR A 825 -11.55 -36.60 -35.15
N TYR A 826 -10.66 -37.52 -34.75
CA TYR A 826 -9.21 -37.28 -34.76
C TYR A 826 -8.69 -36.97 -36.17
N MET A 827 -9.04 -37.77 -37.18
CA MET A 827 -8.64 -37.53 -38.56
C MET A 827 -9.16 -36.20 -39.09
N GLN A 828 -10.38 -35.77 -38.75
CA GLN A 828 -10.89 -34.47 -39.20
C GLN A 828 -10.04 -33.32 -38.64
N SER A 829 -9.66 -33.38 -37.36
CA SER A 829 -8.80 -32.36 -36.75
C SER A 829 -7.36 -32.37 -37.32
N ALA A 830 -6.79 -33.56 -37.49
CA ALA A 830 -5.46 -33.72 -38.08
C ALA A 830 -5.43 -33.30 -39.56
N MET A 831 -6.47 -33.64 -40.33
CA MET A 831 -6.62 -33.25 -41.73
C MET A 831 -6.77 -31.74 -41.89
N ALA A 832 -7.54 -31.07 -41.03
CA ALA A 832 -7.67 -29.62 -41.06
C ALA A 832 -6.29 -28.96 -40.90
N GLN A 833 -5.49 -29.42 -39.93
CA GLN A 833 -4.16 -28.87 -39.67
C GLN A 833 -3.17 -29.11 -40.83
N VAL A 834 -3.17 -30.32 -41.41
CA VAL A 834 -2.34 -30.65 -42.58
C VAL A 834 -2.78 -29.88 -43.82
N MET A 835 -4.10 -29.70 -44.02
CA MET A 835 -4.65 -28.95 -45.14
C MET A 835 -4.36 -27.45 -45.06
N THR A 836 -4.40 -26.86 -43.87
CA THR A 836 -4.01 -25.46 -43.67
C THR A 836 -2.51 -25.25 -43.98
N GLN A 837 -1.64 -26.18 -43.56
CA GLN A 837 -0.22 -26.14 -43.93
C GLN A 837 0.00 -26.31 -45.44
N PHE A 838 -0.69 -27.26 -46.06
CA PHE A 838 -0.61 -27.51 -47.50
C PHE A 838 -1.12 -26.33 -48.33
N ALA A 839 -2.25 -25.73 -47.93
CA ALA A 839 -2.81 -24.56 -48.61
C ALA A 839 -1.91 -23.32 -48.44
N GLY A 840 -1.29 -23.12 -47.27
CA GLY A 840 -0.29 -22.07 -47.07
C GLY A 840 0.95 -22.25 -47.95
N ALA A 841 1.46 -23.48 -48.09
CA ALA A 841 2.58 -23.79 -48.97
C ALA A 841 2.21 -23.61 -50.46
N MET A 842 1.01 -24.02 -50.85
CA MET A 842 0.50 -23.85 -52.21
C MET A 842 0.29 -22.37 -52.55
N GLN A 843 -0.23 -21.56 -51.63
CA GLN A 843 -0.37 -20.11 -51.82
C GLN A 843 0.99 -19.44 -52.08
N GLN A 844 2.04 -19.84 -51.36
CA GLN A 844 3.41 -19.36 -51.61
C GLN A 844 3.93 -19.81 -52.98
N GLN A 845 3.70 -21.05 -53.39
CA GLN A 845 4.20 -21.57 -54.67
C GLN A 845 3.43 -21.00 -55.87
N VAL A 846 2.12 -20.78 -55.74
CA VAL A 846 1.28 -20.09 -56.72
C VAL A 846 1.70 -18.62 -56.83
N SER A 847 1.94 -17.94 -55.71
CA SER A 847 2.43 -16.55 -55.71
C SER A 847 3.79 -16.45 -56.40
N ALA A 848 4.72 -17.37 -56.12
CA ALA A 848 6.03 -17.40 -56.77
C ALA A 848 5.94 -17.74 -58.28
N ALA A 849 5.02 -18.64 -58.67
CA ALA A 849 4.77 -18.96 -60.08
C ALA A 849 4.13 -17.78 -60.82
N MET A 850 3.17 -17.08 -60.19
CA MET A 850 2.55 -15.87 -60.71
C MET A 850 3.55 -14.72 -60.82
N ASP A 851 4.44 -14.53 -59.85
CA ASP A 851 5.52 -13.55 -59.91
C ASP A 851 6.48 -13.89 -61.05
N SER A 852 6.82 -15.15 -61.27
CA SER A 852 7.66 -15.55 -62.41
C SER A 852 6.96 -15.34 -63.76
N TYR A 853 5.65 -15.59 -63.81
CA TYR A 853 4.82 -15.39 -65.01
C TYR A 853 4.66 -13.90 -65.29
N MET A 854 4.36 -13.08 -64.27
CA MET A 854 4.27 -11.63 -64.39
C MET A 854 5.61 -10.99 -64.70
N THR A 855 6.72 -11.48 -64.15
CA THR A 855 8.05 -10.99 -64.48
C THR A 855 8.41 -11.30 -65.94
N ARG A 856 8.02 -12.47 -66.47
CA ARG A 856 8.21 -12.81 -67.90
C ARG A 856 7.24 -12.05 -68.82
N LEU A 857 5.99 -11.87 -68.41
CA LEU A 857 4.99 -11.10 -69.14
C LEU A 857 5.40 -9.62 -69.19
N ALA A 858 5.85 -9.05 -68.08
CA ALA A 858 6.38 -7.70 -67.96
C ALA A 858 7.69 -7.51 -68.74
N GLY A 859 8.60 -8.50 -68.72
CA GLY A 859 9.81 -8.50 -69.54
C GLY A 859 9.53 -8.53 -71.06
N ASN A 860 8.52 -9.29 -71.49
CA ASN A 860 8.12 -9.37 -72.89
C ASN A 860 7.25 -8.19 -73.34
N MET A 861 6.42 -7.63 -72.45
CA MET A 861 5.65 -6.41 -72.72
C MET A 861 6.52 -5.16 -72.77
N SER A 862 7.51 -5.04 -71.88
CA SER A 862 8.49 -3.94 -71.92
C SER A 862 9.39 -3.98 -73.15
N SER A 863 9.61 -5.18 -73.72
CA SER A 863 10.37 -5.35 -74.97
C SER A 863 9.53 -5.14 -76.24
N ALA A 864 8.19 -5.21 -76.12
CA ALA A 864 7.25 -5.02 -77.24
C ALA A 864 6.73 -3.58 -77.36
N MET A 865 6.88 -2.77 -76.31
CA MET A 865 6.56 -1.34 -76.33
C MET A 865 7.84 -0.50 -76.27
N GLY A 866 8.12 0.25 -77.33
CA GLY A 866 9.19 1.26 -77.35
C GLY A 866 8.62 2.64 -77.10
N VAL A 867 9.09 3.31 -76.04
CA VAL A 867 8.73 4.71 -75.75
C VAL A 867 9.87 5.63 -76.18
N ASP A 868 9.60 6.53 -77.11
CA ASP A 868 10.53 7.62 -77.44
C ASP A 868 10.45 8.67 -76.32
N GLN A 869 11.44 8.65 -75.43
CA GLN A 869 11.50 9.51 -74.25
C GLN A 869 11.46 11.00 -74.59
N SER A 870 11.97 11.40 -75.76
CA SER A 870 11.96 12.80 -76.18
C SER A 870 10.58 13.25 -76.64
N ALA A 871 9.90 12.41 -77.44
CA ALA A 871 8.54 12.67 -77.90
C ALA A 871 7.49 12.55 -76.78
N PHE A 872 7.73 11.69 -75.78
CA PHE A 872 6.89 11.53 -74.60
C PHE A 872 6.98 12.75 -73.67
N ALA A 873 8.19 13.26 -73.42
CA ALA A 873 8.39 14.48 -72.63
C ALA A 873 7.74 15.72 -73.29
N ASP A 874 7.86 15.85 -74.62
CA ASP A 874 7.27 16.97 -75.38
C ASP A 874 5.73 16.95 -75.47
N ALA A 875 5.09 15.85 -75.06
CA ALA A 875 3.64 15.67 -75.09
C ALA A 875 2.94 16.12 -73.79
N PHE A 876 3.69 16.33 -72.71
CA PHE A 876 3.19 16.87 -71.44
C PHE A 876 3.72 18.29 -71.26
N GLN A 877 2.82 19.28 -71.26
CA GLN A 877 3.15 20.66 -70.89
C GLN A 877 2.60 20.97 -69.51
N MET A 878 3.46 21.36 -68.58
CA MET A 878 3.04 21.92 -67.30
C MET A 878 2.43 23.29 -67.52
N ASN A 879 1.24 23.51 -66.95
CA ASN A 879 0.52 24.78 -67.05
C ASN A 879 0.91 25.79 -65.97
N MET A 880 1.79 25.41 -65.04
CA MET A 880 2.25 26.19 -63.88
C MET A 880 3.78 26.22 -63.85
N ASP A 881 4.35 27.28 -63.29
CA ASP A 881 5.80 27.34 -63.07
C ASP A 881 6.25 26.62 -61.78
N GLU A 882 7.57 26.51 -61.59
CA GLU A 882 8.18 25.78 -60.47
C GLU A 882 7.82 26.38 -59.10
N ASN A 883 7.59 27.70 -59.03
CA ASN A 883 7.20 28.39 -57.80
C ASN A 883 5.70 28.21 -57.50
N GLU A 884 4.86 28.28 -58.53
CA GLU A 884 3.41 28.07 -58.40
C GLU A 884 3.07 26.62 -57.99
N LEU A 885 3.83 25.64 -58.50
CA LEU A 885 3.69 24.23 -58.11
C LEU A 885 4.13 24.00 -56.66
N ALA A 886 5.21 24.65 -56.22
CA ALA A 886 5.69 24.58 -54.84
C ALA A 886 4.69 25.22 -53.85
N GLU A 887 4.14 26.40 -54.17
CA GLU A 887 3.07 27.06 -53.39
C GLU A 887 1.82 26.16 -53.29
N LEU A 888 1.43 25.50 -54.38
CA LEU A 888 0.30 24.57 -54.41
C LEU A 888 0.55 23.33 -53.55
N MET A 889 1.71 22.69 -53.66
CA MET A 889 2.06 21.52 -52.84
C MET A 889 2.18 21.88 -51.35
N ALA A 890 2.71 23.06 -51.02
CA ALA A 890 2.72 23.57 -49.65
C ALA A 890 1.30 23.79 -49.10
N SER A 891 0.38 24.31 -49.92
CA SER A 891 -1.02 24.52 -49.52
C SER A 891 -1.79 23.21 -49.29
N LEU A 892 -1.52 22.17 -50.08
CA LEU A 892 -2.15 20.84 -49.97
C LEU A 892 -1.62 20.03 -48.79
N MET A 893 -0.42 20.35 -48.29
CA MET A 893 0.15 19.73 -47.09
C MET A 893 -0.24 20.43 -45.78
N SER A 894 -0.89 21.60 -45.84
CA SER A 894 -1.42 22.25 -44.64
C SER A 894 -2.69 21.54 -44.15
N THR A 895 -2.60 20.93 -42.97
CA THR A 895 -3.71 20.21 -42.31
C THR A 895 -4.53 21.10 -41.37
N GLU A 896 -4.23 22.40 -41.32
CA GLU A 896 -4.87 23.33 -40.40
C GLU A 896 -6.30 23.66 -40.80
N GLN A 897 -7.21 23.55 -39.85
CA GLN A 897 -8.62 23.88 -40.04
C GLN A 897 -8.77 25.40 -40.22
N SER A 898 -9.38 25.83 -41.32
CA SER A 898 -9.63 27.25 -41.57
C SER A 898 -10.75 27.76 -40.66
N SER A 899 -10.42 28.61 -39.69
CA SER A 899 -11.39 29.20 -38.74
C SER A 899 -11.01 30.63 -38.36
N TYR A 900 -11.99 31.39 -37.85
CA TYR A 900 -11.78 32.76 -37.39
C TYR A 900 -10.71 32.83 -36.30
N ASP A 901 -10.78 31.97 -35.29
CA ASP A 901 -9.86 31.96 -34.16
C ASP A 901 -8.45 31.53 -34.59
N ASN A 902 -8.33 30.58 -35.53
CA ASN A 902 -7.03 30.20 -36.10
C ASN A 902 -6.41 31.34 -36.93
N ASN A 903 -7.22 32.08 -37.71
CA ASN A 903 -6.74 33.26 -38.41
C ASN A 903 -6.26 34.34 -37.43
N MET A 904 -7.00 34.61 -36.36
CA MET A 904 -6.57 35.56 -35.33
C MET A 904 -5.24 35.16 -34.69
N LYS A 905 -5.08 33.87 -34.36
CA LYS A 905 -3.83 33.30 -33.85
C LYS A 905 -2.67 33.47 -34.84
N LYS A 906 -2.88 33.17 -36.13
CA LYS A 906 -1.87 33.37 -37.19
C LYS A 906 -1.43 34.83 -37.34
N LEU A 907 -2.36 35.76 -37.16
CA LEU A 907 -2.07 37.19 -37.23
C LEU A 907 -1.42 37.73 -35.94
N GLY A 908 -1.16 36.89 -34.95
CA GLY A 908 -0.56 37.30 -33.68
C GLY A 908 -1.48 38.18 -32.82
N TRP A 909 -2.80 38.10 -33.02
CA TRP A 909 -3.78 38.83 -32.22
C TRP A 909 -4.57 37.89 -31.31
N ALA A 910 -4.81 38.32 -30.07
CA ALA A 910 -5.70 37.66 -29.13
C ALA A 910 -6.64 38.66 -28.44
N ASP A 911 -7.79 38.18 -27.99
CA ASP A 911 -8.73 38.97 -27.20
C ASP A 911 -8.39 38.86 -25.70
N TYR A 912 -8.14 39.99 -25.03
CA TYR A 912 -7.87 40.00 -23.58
C TYR A 912 -9.00 39.38 -22.74
N ALA A 913 -10.24 39.40 -23.25
CA ALA A 913 -11.38 38.78 -22.60
C ALA A 913 -11.42 37.24 -22.75
N LYS A 914 -10.67 36.68 -23.71
CA LYS A 914 -10.62 35.25 -24.02
C LYS A 914 -9.19 34.73 -23.92
N PRO A 915 -8.69 34.42 -22.71
CA PRO A 915 -7.38 33.80 -22.57
C PRO A 915 -7.37 32.39 -23.18
N ALA A 916 -6.19 31.95 -23.61
CA ALA A 916 -5.94 30.59 -24.10
C ALA A 916 -5.52 29.64 -22.96
N SER A 917 -4.97 30.19 -21.87
CA SER A 917 -4.72 29.44 -20.64
C SER A 917 -4.93 30.30 -19.40
N ILE A 918 -5.27 29.66 -18.28
CA ILE A 918 -5.31 30.25 -16.96
C ILE A 918 -4.43 29.38 -16.05
N ASP A 919 -3.37 29.98 -15.53
CA ASP A 919 -2.44 29.34 -14.61
C ASP A 919 -2.67 29.93 -13.21
N ILE A 920 -3.16 29.09 -12.29
CA ILE A 920 -3.50 29.50 -10.92
C ILE A 920 -2.40 28.99 -9.99
N TYR A 921 -1.72 29.89 -9.28
CA TYR A 921 -0.65 29.55 -8.34
C TYR A 921 -1.19 29.56 -6.90
N PRO A 922 -1.45 28.40 -6.27
CA PRO A 922 -1.89 28.36 -4.88
C PRO A 922 -0.75 28.71 -3.91
N LYS A 923 -1.08 29.25 -2.74
CA LYS A 923 -0.06 29.56 -1.71
C LYS A 923 0.54 28.32 -1.04
N ASP A 924 -0.28 27.30 -0.82
CA ASP A 924 0.06 26.03 -0.17
C ASP A 924 -0.97 24.94 -0.55
N PHE A 925 -0.73 23.67 -0.18
CA PHE A 925 -1.61 22.56 -0.54
C PHE A 925 -3.03 22.65 0.07
N PRO A 926 -3.20 23.08 1.33
CA PRO A 926 -4.51 23.39 1.87
C PRO A 926 -5.24 24.47 1.06
N SER A 927 -4.56 25.55 0.68
CA SER A 927 -5.10 26.62 -0.16
C SER A 927 -5.44 26.10 -1.56
N LYS A 928 -4.61 25.22 -2.11
CA LYS A 928 -4.86 24.52 -3.37
C LYS A 928 -6.14 23.69 -3.32
N GLN A 929 -6.38 22.95 -2.24
CA GLN A 929 -7.65 22.22 -2.08
C GLN A 929 -8.83 23.21 -2.07
N ASN A 930 -8.71 24.36 -1.40
CA ASN A 930 -9.74 25.40 -1.47
C ASN A 930 -9.93 25.95 -2.89
N VAL A 931 -8.87 26.10 -3.68
CA VAL A 931 -8.97 26.51 -5.09
C VAL A 931 -9.67 25.45 -5.93
N ILE A 932 -9.35 24.17 -5.74
CA ILE A 932 -10.03 23.03 -6.37
C ILE A 932 -11.51 23.05 -6.00
N ASP A 933 -11.85 23.19 -4.71
CA ASP A 933 -13.24 23.27 -4.26
C ASP A 933 -13.98 24.45 -4.91
N ILE A 934 -13.32 25.60 -5.15
CA ILE A 934 -13.90 26.74 -5.86
C ILE A 934 -14.17 26.42 -7.34
N LEU A 935 -13.26 25.71 -8.01
CA LEU A 935 -13.41 25.28 -9.40
C LEU A 935 -14.52 24.23 -9.54
N ASP A 936 -14.58 23.26 -8.63
CA ASP A 936 -15.62 22.23 -8.60
C ASP A 936 -16.99 22.85 -8.34
N ASN A 937 -17.10 23.80 -7.41
CA ASN A 937 -18.34 24.56 -7.19
C ASN A 937 -18.76 25.38 -8.42
N TYR A 938 -17.80 25.91 -9.18
CA TYR A 938 -18.09 26.59 -10.45
C TYR A 938 -18.66 25.59 -11.47
N ASN A 939 -18.05 24.40 -11.60
CA ASN A 939 -18.50 23.33 -12.49
C ASN A 939 -19.91 22.85 -12.11
N ASP A 940 -20.15 22.52 -10.84
CA ASP A 940 -21.46 22.14 -10.31
C ASP A 940 -22.54 23.18 -10.62
N ARG A 941 -22.18 24.48 -10.51
CA ARG A 941 -23.08 25.58 -10.86
C ARG A 941 -23.40 25.59 -12.35
N MET A 942 -22.42 25.40 -13.22
CA MET A 942 -22.62 25.38 -14.68
C MET A 942 -23.45 24.16 -15.12
N GLU A 943 -23.19 22.99 -14.55
CA GLU A 943 -24.01 21.78 -14.77
C GLU A 943 -25.45 21.98 -14.30
N SER A 944 -25.66 22.53 -13.09
CA SER A 944 -27.00 22.77 -12.55
C SER A 944 -27.81 23.78 -13.37
N ASN A 945 -27.14 24.68 -14.08
CA ASN A 945 -27.76 25.65 -15.00
C ASN A 945 -27.98 25.11 -16.42
N GLY A 946 -27.55 23.86 -16.70
CA GLY A 946 -27.60 23.26 -18.04
C GLY A 946 -26.60 23.86 -19.02
N GLU A 947 -25.54 24.51 -18.53
CA GLU A 947 -24.47 25.13 -19.31
C GLU A 947 -23.24 24.20 -19.38
N GLU A 948 -23.43 22.95 -19.82
CA GLU A 948 -22.37 21.91 -19.88
C GLU A 948 -21.12 22.38 -20.65
N GLY A 949 -21.29 23.24 -21.67
CA GLY A 949 -20.18 23.82 -22.43
C GLY A 949 -19.32 24.85 -21.68
N LYS A 950 -19.64 25.17 -20.42
CA LYS A 950 -18.85 26.06 -19.55
C LYS A 950 -18.14 25.34 -18.40
N VAL A 951 -18.34 24.02 -18.28
CA VAL A 951 -17.59 23.19 -17.33
C VAL A 951 -16.12 23.21 -17.75
N VAL A 952 -15.23 23.37 -16.76
CA VAL A 952 -13.79 23.49 -17.01
C VAL A 952 -13.02 22.30 -16.44
N SER A 953 -12.10 21.77 -17.24
CA SER A 953 -11.12 20.75 -16.82
C SER A 953 -9.78 21.40 -16.55
N TYR A 954 -9.15 21.04 -15.43
CA TYR A 954 -7.85 21.56 -15.00
C TYR A 954 -6.84 20.42 -14.83
N THR A 955 -5.56 20.73 -14.99
CA THR A 955 -4.44 19.77 -14.81
C THR A 955 -3.71 20.04 -13.51
N ASP A 956 -3.54 19.01 -12.68
CA ASP A 956 -2.82 19.07 -11.40
C ASP A 956 -1.69 18.03 -11.29
N ILE A 957 -0.54 18.36 -11.89
CA ILE A 957 0.62 17.45 -11.94
C ILE A 957 1.19 17.20 -10.54
N VAL A 958 1.36 18.26 -9.73
CA VAL A 958 2.00 18.15 -8.41
C VAL A 958 1.07 17.45 -7.41
N GLY A 959 -0.25 17.67 -7.51
CA GLY A 959 -1.21 16.94 -6.68
C GLY A 959 -1.21 15.45 -6.99
N ALA A 960 -1.18 15.07 -8.26
CA ALA A 960 -1.09 13.66 -8.66
C ALA A 960 0.22 13.00 -8.16
N LEU A 961 1.36 13.67 -8.31
CA LEU A 961 2.65 13.18 -7.83
C LEU A 961 2.70 13.07 -6.30
N MET A 962 2.28 14.11 -5.59
CA MET A 962 2.35 14.16 -4.12
C MET A 962 1.30 13.27 -3.45
N SER A 963 0.15 13.05 -4.09
CA SER A 963 -0.85 12.07 -3.64
C SER A 963 -0.26 10.66 -3.62
N SER A 964 0.51 10.29 -4.65
CA SER A 964 1.19 8.99 -4.72
C SER A 964 2.24 8.83 -3.61
N VAL A 965 3.07 9.86 -3.39
CA VAL A 965 4.08 9.87 -2.30
C VAL A 965 3.41 9.76 -0.93
N THR A 966 2.36 10.55 -0.71
CA THR A 966 1.58 10.54 0.54
C THR A 966 0.94 9.17 0.79
N THR A 967 0.40 8.55 -0.26
CA THR A 967 -0.20 7.20 -0.18
C THR A 967 0.84 6.15 0.21
N ILE A 968 2.02 6.17 -0.40
CA ILE A 968 3.13 5.25 -0.07
C ILE A 968 3.57 5.44 1.39
N VAL A 969 3.74 6.69 1.84
CA VAL A 969 4.15 7.00 3.21
C VAL A 969 3.09 6.56 4.21
N ASN A 970 1.80 6.78 3.92
CA ASN A 970 0.69 6.31 4.74
C ASN A 970 0.65 4.78 4.80
N MET A 971 0.86 4.08 3.68
CA MET A 971 0.94 2.62 3.65
C MET A 971 2.07 2.09 4.54
N ILE A 972 3.28 2.64 4.41
CA ILE A 972 4.42 2.28 5.26
C ILE A 972 4.09 2.56 6.73
N SER A 973 3.49 3.70 7.02
CA SER A 973 3.09 4.09 8.39
C SER A 973 2.11 3.09 8.99
N TYR A 974 1.08 2.65 8.25
CA TYR A 974 0.12 1.65 8.73
C TYR A 974 0.76 0.28 8.97
N VAL A 975 1.66 -0.16 8.08
CA VAL A 975 2.41 -1.41 8.26
C VAL A 975 3.26 -1.35 9.53
N LEU A 976 3.98 -0.25 9.74
CA LEU A 976 4.78 -0.06 10.95
C LEU A 976 3.91 -0.02 12.22
N VAL A 977 2.76 0.66 12.19
CA VAL A 977 1.81 0.70 13.30
C VAL A 977 1.31 -0.71 13.63
N ALA A 978 1.05 -1.56 12.64
CA ALA A 978 0.64 -2.95 12.86
C ALA A 978 1.73 -3.78 13.59
N PHE A 979 3.00 -3.66 13.18
CA PHE A 979 4.12 -4.33 13.87
C PHE A 979 4.26 -3.88 15.33
N VAL A 980 4.02 -2.61 15.58
CA VAL A 980 4.10 -2.05 16.91
C VAL A 980 2.91 -2.45 17.79
N ALA A 981 1.71 -2.59 17.23
CA ALA A 981 0.58 -3.16 17.93
C ALA A 981 0.89 -4.59 18.42
N ILE A 982 1.51 -5.43 17.58
CA ILE A 982 1.96 -6.77 17.97
C ILE A 982 3.00 -6.69 19.09
N SER A 983 3.99 -5.81 18.96
CA SER A 983 5.05 -5.61 19.95
C SER A 983 4.51 -5.15 21.32
N LEU A 984 3.45 -4.34 21.32
CA LEU A 984 2.76 -3.93 22.54
C LEU A 984 2.03 -5.09 23.22
N VAL A 985 1.35 -5.95 22.45
CA VAL A 985 0.69 -7.14 23.00
C VAL A 985 1.72 -8.06 23.66
N VAL A 986 2.82 -8.36 22.97
CA VAL A 986 3.91 -9.18 23.52
C VAL A 986 4.49 -8.56 24.79
N SER A 987 4.72 -7.24 24.78
CA SER A 987 5.20 -6.50 25.96
C SER A 987 4.23 -6.61 27.14
N SER A 988 2.92 -6.49 26.90
CA SER A 988 1.88 -6.59 27.94
C SER A 988 1.82 -7.98 28.58
N ILE A 989 1.93 -9.05 27.78
CA ILE A 989 1.96 -10.43 28.26
C ILE A 989 3.21 -10.66 29.12
N MET A 990 4.37 -10.22 28.65
CA MET A 990 5.63 -10.34 29.39
C MET A 990 5.57 -9.62 30.74
N ILE A 991 5.02 -8.40 30.78
CA ILE A 991 4.80 -7.67 32.04
C ILE A 991 3.84 -8.42 32.96
N GLY A 992 2.76 -8.99 32.44
CA GLY A 992 1.82 -9.81 33.22
C GLY A 992 2.49 -11.04 33.86
N VAL A 993 3.28 -11.79 33.10
CA VAL A 993 4.03 -12.97 33.58
C VAL A 993 5.05 -12.56 34.65
N ILE A 994 5.82 -11.51 34.41
CA ILE A 994 6.83 -11.04 35.39
C ILE A 994 6.14 -10.56 36.68
N THR A 995 5.04 -9.84 36.57
CA THR A 995 4.25 -9.40 37.73
C THR A 995 3.72 -10.59 38.52
N TYR A 996 3.26 -11.64 37.83
CA TYR A 996 2.83 -12.89 38.47
C TYR A 996 3.96 -13.58 39.22
N ILE A 997 5.15 -13.67 38.64
CA ILE A 997 6.34 -14.22 39.32
C ILE A 997 6.70 -13.37 40.54
N SER A 998 6.69 -12.03 40.43
CA SER A 998 6.95 -11.10 41.55
C SER A 998 5.98 -11.33 42.72
N VAL A 999 4.72 -11.60 42.42
CA VAL A 999 3.69 -11.98 43.40
C VAL A 999 4.01 -13.33 44.06
N LEU A 1000 4.40 -14.34 43.27
CA LEU A 1000 4.67 -15.69 43.79
C LEU A 1000 5.89 -15.72 44.71
N GLU A 1001 6.91 -14.92 44.45
CA GLU A 1001 8.08 -14.79 45.33
C GLU A 1001 7.74 -14.17 46.70
N ARG A 1002 6.62 -13.45 46.81
CA ARG A 1002 6.24 -12.68 48.00
C ARG A 1002 5.05 -13.28 48.76
N LYS A 1003 4.73 -14.56 48.55
CA LYS A 1003 3.61 -15.24 49.23
C LYS A 1003 3.66 -15.08 50.76
N LYS A 1004 4.82 -15.30 51.39
CA LYS A 1004 5.00 -15.20 52.85
C LYS A 1004 4.73 -13.77 53.36
N GLU A 1005 5.17 -12.75 52.63
CA GLU A 1005 4.90 -11.33 52.96
C GLU A 1005 3.41 -11.00 52.89
N ILE A 1006 2.72 -11.52 51.87
CA ILE A 1006 1.26 -11.38 51.74
C ILE A 1006 0.56 -12.05 52.93
N GLY A 1007 0.98 -13.26 53.32
CA GLY A 1007 0.45 -13.97 54.49
C GLY A 1007 0.61 -13.19 55.79
N ILE A 1008 1.78 -12.58 56.01
CA ILE A 1008 2.06 -11.72 57.18
C ILE A 1008 1.16 -10.48 57.18
N LEU A 1009 1.03 -9.79 56.05
CA LEU A 1009 0.18 -8.59 55.97
C LEU A 1009 -1.30 -8.92 56.17
N ARG A 1010 -1.78 -10.03 55.59
CA ARG A 1010 -3.16 -10.50 55.75
C ARG A 1010 -3.47 -10.91 57.20
N SER A 1011 -2.52 -11.52 57.91
CA SER A 1011 -2.70 -11.91 59.30
C SER A 1011 -2.73 -10.74 60.29
N ILE A 1012 -2.05 -9.64 59.98
CA ILE A 1012 -2.12 -8.37 60.72
C ILE A 1012 -3.39 -7.56 60.35
N GLY A 1013 -4.20 -8.05 59.40
CA GLY A 1013 -5.49 -7.46 59.04
C GLY A 1013 -5.48 -6.57 57.79
N ALA A 1014 -4.51 -6.72 56.88
CA ALA A 1014 -4.58 -6.09 55.56
C ALA A 1014 -5.76 -6.67 54.76
N SER A 1015 -6.54 -5.80 54.12
CA SER A 1015 -7.63 -6.26 53.25
C SER A 1015 -7.11 -6.80 51.92
N LYS A 1016 -7.91 -7.63 51.24
CA LYS A 1016 -7.61 -8.08 49.87
C LYS A 1016 -7.36 -6.88 48.94
N GLY A 1017 -8.12 -5.80 49.13
CA GLY A 1017 -7.96 -4.54 48.41
C GLY A 1017 -6.64 -3.82 48.71
N ASP A 1018 -6.19 -3.80 49.97
CA ASP A 1018 -4.91 -3.18 50.34
C ASP A 1018 -3.73 -3.93 49.72
N ILE A 1019 -3.76 -5.27 49.73
CA ILE A 1019 -2.74 -6.09 49.07
C ILE A 1019 -2.70 -5.83 47.58
N SER A 1020 -3.87 -5.82 46.91
CA SER A 1020 -3.94 -5.55 45.48
C SER A 1020 -3.47 -4.13 45.13
N ARG A 1021 -3.76 -3.11 45.96
CA ARG A 1021 -3.27 -1.74 45.75
C ARG A 1021 -1.75 -1.64 45.76
N VAL A 1022 -1.06 -2.39 46.62
CA VAL A 1022 0.42 -2.41 46.66
C VAL A 1022 0.97 -2.95 45.34
N PHE A 1023 0.49 -4.10 44.86
CA PHE A 1023 0.96 -4.66 43.60
C PHE A 1023 0.55 -3.83 42.37
N ASN A 1024 -0.65 -3.25 42.37
CA ASN A 1024 -1.07 -2.33 41.30
C ASN A 1024 -0.23 -1.04 41.27
N ALA A 1025 0.19 -0.55 42.44
CA ALA A 1025 1.11 0.58 42.50
C ALA A 1025 2.52 0.19 42.01
N GLU A 1026 2.94 -1.06 42.23
CA GLU A 1026 4.19 -1.60 41.67
C GLU A 1026 4.16 -1.59 40.13
N THR A 1027 3.07 -2.06 39.51
CA THR A 1027 2.96 -2.08 38.05
C THR A 1027 2.91 -0.69 37.43
N ILE A 1028 2.24 0.27 38.08
CA ILE A 1028 2.23 1.67 37.63
C ILE A 1028 3.64 2.29 37.65
N ILE A 1029 4.44 2.04 38.69
CA ILE A 1029 5.83 2.53 38.77
C ILE A 1029 6.68 1.91 37.65
N VAL A 1030 6.50 0.62 37.40
CA VAL A 1030 7.20 -0.08 36.31
C VAL A 1030 6.81 0.51 34.95
N GLY A 1031 5.53 0.77 34.72
CA GLY A 1031 5.04 1.44 33.50
C GLY A 1031 5.59 2.84 33.31
N PHE A 1032 5.61 3.66 34.37
CA PHE A 1032 6.23 4.99 34.30
C PHE A 1032 7.72 4.89 33.93
N THR A 1033 8.44 3.99 34.58
CA THR A 1033 9.88 3.79 34.33
C THR A 1033 10.13 3.27 32.91
N ALA A 1034 9.33 2.31 32.44
CA ALA A 1034 9.39 1.76 31.08
C ALA A 1034 9.10 2.84 30.02
N GLY A 1035 8.07 3.66 30.23
CA GLY A 1035 7.72 4.76 29.35
C GLY A 1035 8.84 5.79 29.24
N VAL A 1036 9.39 6.25 30.38
CA VAL A 1036 10.50 7.21 30.40
C VAL A 1036 11.75 6.64 29.73
N ILE A 1037 12.09 5.38 29.99
CA ILE A 1037 13.20 4.69 29.31
C ILE A 1037 12.95 4.64 27.80
N GLY A 1038 11.75 4.25 27.38
CA GLY A 1038 11.41 4.14 25.96
C GLY A 1038 11.54 5.46 25.22
N ILE A 1039 10.95 6.54 25.77
CA ILE A 1039 11.07 7.89 25.21
C ILE A 1039 12.52 8.36 25.20
N GLY A 1040 13.27 8.16 26.29
CA GLY A 1040 14.66 8.57 26.38
C GLY A 1040 15.55 7.87 25.34
N LEU A 1041 15.37 6.56 25.16
CA LEU A 1041 16.10 5.78 24.17
C LEU A 1041 15.74 6.18 22.74
N THR A 1042 14.45 6.41 22.44
CA THR A 1042 14.04 6.90 21.12
C THR A 1042 14.61 8.27 20.82
N ALA A 1043 14.56 9.21 21.77
CA ALA A 1043 15.12 10.55 21.59
C ALA A 1043 16.65 10.49 21.34
N LEU A 1044 17.36 9.62 22.05
CA LEU A 1044 18.78 9.37 21.81
C LEU A 1044 19.05 8.73 20.44
N ALA A 1045 18.18 7.84 19.98
CA ALA A 1045 18.28 7.19 18.68
C ALA A 1045 17.98 8.14 17.50
N CYS A 1046 17.16 9.17 17.71
CA CYS A 1046 16.87 10.18 16.68
C CYS A 1046 18.14 10.95 16.25
N ILE A 1047 19.11 11.15 17.16
CA ILE A 1047 20.34 11.91 16.88
C ILE A 1047 21.19 11.23 15.78
N PRO A 1048 21.67 9.97 15.95
CA PRO A 1048 22.43 9.29 14.91
C PRO A 1048 21.56 9.00 13.67
N ALA A 1049 20.26 8.73 13.83
CA ALA A 1049 19.36 8.52 12.69
C ALA A 1049 19.31 9.75 11.78
N ASN A 1050 19.09 10.94 12.35
CA ASN A 1050 19.09 12.20 11.60
C ASN A 1050 20.46 12.50 10.97
N ALA A 1051 21.56 12.20 11.67
CA ALA A 1051 22.90 12.39 11.12
C ALA A 1051 23.19 11.49 9.92
N ILE A 1052 22.80 10.21 9.99
CA ILE A 1052 22.96 9.25 8.90
C ILE A 1052 22.14 9.68 7.68
N VAL A 1053 20.86 10.00 7.90
CA VAL A 1053 19.96 10.42 6.82
C VAL A 1053 20.45 11.71 6.17
N TYR A 1054 20.93 12.67 6.96
CA TYR A 1054 21.53 13.90 6.44
C TYR A 1054 22.77 13.61 5.57
N SER A 1055 23.64 12.68 5.99
CA SER A 1055 24.84 12.35 5.21
C SER A 1055 24.57 11.61 3.89
N LEU A 1056 23.49 10.83 3.82
CA LEU A 1056 23.16 10.00 2.65
C LEU A 1056 22.22 10.71 1.67
N PHE A 1057 21.30 11.51 2.18
CA PHE A 1057 20.19 12.07 1.40
C PHE A 1057 20.10 13.61 1.50
N ASP A 1058 20.95 14.26 2.31
CA ASP A 1058 20.93 15.71 2.57
C ASP A 1058 19.55 16.22 3.04
N VAL A 1059 18.82 15.38 3.79
CA VAL A 1059 17.54 15.71 4.41
C VAL A 1059 17.73 15.93 5.91
N ARG A 1060 17.34 17.11 6.40
CA ARG A 1060 17.44 17.47 7.81
C ARG A 1060 16.20 17.03 8.58
N ASN A 1061 16.40 16.59 9.83
CA ASN A 1061 15.35 16.34 10.82
C ASN A 1061 14.25 15.33 10.42
N VAL A 1062 14.62 14.21 9.81
CA VAL A 1062 13.67 13.16 9.39
C VAL A 1062 13.01 12.42 10.56
N ALA A 1063 13.61 12.43 11.75
CA ALA A 1063 13.04 11.88 12.97
C ALA A 1063 12.93 12.96 14.05
N ILE A 1064 11.70 13.40 14.35
CA ILE A 1064 11.39 14.37 15.41
C ILE A 1064 10.28 13.84 16.29
N LEU A 1065 10.58 13.53 17.55
CA LEU A 1065 9.58 13.10 18.52
C LEU A 1065 8.86 14.32 19.13
N PRO A 1066 7.54 14.51 18.92
CA PRO A 1066 6.81 15.60 19.55
C PRO A 1066 6.73 15.40 21.06
N TRP A 1067 6.99 16.45 21.83
CA TRP A 1067 6.96 16.38 23.30
C TRP A 1067 5.56 15.99 23.84
N GLN A 1068 4.49 16.39 23.15
CA GLN A 1068 3.11 16.03 23.49
C GLN A 1068 2.89 14.52 23.35
N ALA A 1069 3.32 13.95 22.22
CA ALA A 1069 3.26 12.51 21.97
C ALA A 1069 4.08 11.74 23.00
N ALA A 1070 5.27 12.24 23.39
CA ALA A 1070 6.09 11.63 24.42
C ALA A 1070 5.36 11.52 25.78
N VAL A 1071 4.66 12.57 26.20
CA VAL A 1071 3.87 12.56 27.46
C VAL A 1071 2.70 11.57 27.37
N VAL A 1072 1.98 11.56 26.24
CA VAL A 1072 0.86 10.63 26.02
C VAL A 1072 1.34 9.18 26.05
N LEU A 1073 2.48 8.87 25.42
CA LEU A 1073 3.06 7.53 25.39
C LEU A 1073 3.47 7.02 26.78
N VAL A 1074 3.99 7.88 27.65
CA VAL A 1074 4.25 7.52 29.06
C VAL A 1074 2.95 7.16 29.77
N GLY A 1075 1.88 7.94 29.54
CA GLY A 1075 0.54 7.65 30.06
C GLY A 1075 0.00 6.29 29.57
N ILE A 1076 0.13 6.00 28.28
CA ILE A 1076 -0.26 4.71 27.68
C ILE A 1076 0.53 3.56 28.31
N SER A 1077 1.85 3.72 28.50
CA SER A 1077 2.69 2.72 29.15
C SER A 1077 2.22 2.41 30.57
N MET A 1078 1.91 3.43 31.37
CA MET A 1078 1.35 3.26 32.72
C MET A 1078 -0.01 2.56 32.70
N LEU A 1079 -0.88 2.87 31.73
CA LEU A 1079 -2.20 2.24 31.60
C LEU A 1079 -2.08 0.76 31.23
N LEU A 1080 -1.27 0.43 30.22
CA LEU A 1080 -1.09 -0.94 29.76
C LEU A 1080 -0.47 -1.84 30.83
N THR A 1081 0.55 -1.35 31.54
CA THR A 1081 1.17 -2.08 32.64
C THR A 1081 0.24 -2.25 33.83
N PHE A 1082 -0.57 -1.24 34.16
CA PHE A 1082 -1.60 -1.36 35.18
C PHE A 1082 -2.61 -2.44 34.82
N LEU A 1083 -3.17 -2.42 33.59
CA LEU A 1083 -4.13 -3.42 33.11
C LEU A 1083 -3.55 -4.85 33.12
N ALA A 1084 -2.32 -5.02 32.63
CA ALA A 1084 -1.62 -6.32 32.67
C ALA A 1084 -1.37 -6.81 34.12
N GLY A 1085 -1.21 -5.89 35.06
CA GLY A 1085 -1.00 -6.17 36.49
C GLY A 1085 -2.25 -6.53 37.27
N LEU A 1086 -3.45 -6.16 36.80
CA LEU A 1086 -4.70 -6.35 37.54
C LEU A 1086 -4.99 -7.82 37.84
N ILE A 1087 -4.80 -8.72 36.87
CA ILE A 1087 -5.09 -10.15 37.02
C ILE A 1087 -4.15 -10.80 38.05
N PRO A 1088 -2.80 -10.71 37.91
CA PRO A 1088 -1.89 -11.25 38.91
C PRO A 1088 -2.08 -10.67 40.31
N SER A 1089 -2.31 -9.36 40.41
CA SER A 1089 -2.53 -8.64 41.67
C SER A 1089 -3.80 -9.10 42.39
N SER A 1090 -4.89 -9.29 41.64
CA SER A 1090 -6.14 -9.84 42.18
C SER A 1090 -5.95 -11.28 42.65
N ALA A 1091 -5.31 -12.13 41.85
CA ALA A 1091 -5.01 -13.51 42.23
C ALA A 1091 -4.10 -13.59 43.47
N ALA A 1092 -3.11 -12.70 43.60
CA ALA A 1092 -2.25 -12.57 44.78
C ALA A 1092 -3.05 -12.32 46.06
N SER A 1093 -3.98 -11.36 45.99
CA SER A 1093 -4.73 -10.88 47.16
C SER A 1093 -5.70 -11.90 47.75
N ARG A 1094 -6.10 -12.90 46.95
CA ARG A 1094 -7.07 -13.94 47.34
C ARG A 1094 -6.44 -15.16 48.00
N LYS A 1095 -5.11 -15.22 48.10
CA LYS A 1095 -4.42 -16.34 48.75
C LYS A 1095 -4.74 -16.44 50.23
N ASP A 1096 -4.87 -17.68 50.71
CA ASP A 1096 -5.14 -17.97 52.11
C ASP A 1096 -3.91 -17.59 52.98
N PRO A 1097 -4.09 -16.77 54.03
CA PRO A 1097 -3.00 -16.38 54.92
C PRO A 1097 -2.37 -17.58 55.67
N VAL A 1098 -3.14 -18.60 56.03
CA VAL A 1098 -2.64 -19.79 56.74
C VAL A 1098 -1.77 -20.62 55.81
N GLU A 1099 -2.23 -20.85 54.57
CA GLU A 1099 -1.43 -21.56 53.57
C GLU A 1099 -0.14 -20.81 53.23
N ALA A 1100 -0.23 -19.48 53.05
CA ALA A 1100 0.91 -18.63 52.73
C ALA A 1100 1.97 -18.54 53.85
N LEU A 1101 1.56 -18.77 55.11
CA LEU A 1101 2.46 -18.81 56.27
C LEU A 1101 3.02 -20.21 56.54
N ARG A 1102 2.35 -21.27 56.05
CA ARG A 1102 2.80 -22.67 56.14
C ARG A 1102 3.71 -23.10 54.99
N SER A 1103 3.62 -22.45 53.83
CA SER A 1103 4.40 -22.79 52.65
C SER A 1103 5.87 -22.40 52.79
N GLU A 1104 6.71 -23.37 53.15
CA GLU A 1104 8.11 -23.51 52.73
C GLU A 1104 8.46 -25.00 52.66
#